data_AF-A0A2J4JG61-F1
#
_entry.id   AF-A0A2J4JG61-F1
#
_cell.length_a   1.000
_cell.length_b   1.000
_cell.length_c   1.000
_cell.angle_alpha   90.00
_cell.angle_beta   90.00
_cell.angle_gamma   90.00
#
_symmetry.space_group_name_H-M   'P 1'
#
loop_
_entity.id
_entity.type
_entity.pdbx_description
1 polymer ?
#
loop_
_entity_poly.entity_id
_entity_poly.type
_entity_poly.pdbx_seq_one_letter_code
_entity_poly.pdbx_strand_id
1 'polypeptide(L)'
;MHQTWYHDTGYSIKRHSIRESSGGDGGRPTTIRCRCVLEFVVAVFVDDSNFAVAVVYISILVTVVIFIICRCGTCNVMPYTNNRHGSHSSKRHGRGTSRRQALALLGAGAAAGLAGCAGGGNGDDDDDPGADLSDVELYDADGNRIEPTIIYDSGDGTAEDIASECQRNLEQIGVDLQLDARPEVLGEDFHSEPLDDADPDEFEWRAGRNAGPPDQTRTVYDWDLLHGIGANAYPRTPYDTRVFWRADDPLNAYGYVPEEDLAGLYEEFDDVTDEQERQAIWDEISAALTHELPANFMYSSYDFEGFLQDINTEPEFYEYGYTPGTINRYRGEQEVGGDFVRLDATPLSEPFLPEQDDNNSAMRTDLLTDASYAIDGDNEIVPLHIDIEDAGDSQVWVCTLRDNLEFGTDADGNAYGQMTAEDWVFQLEYVHGVADDAADLWDEEFPPSEALGNYEVVENVEQTGELEFQLELVEPDPAFSLRPVIWGEQILPQELFEEYAPDAEALRESTEVTEFTWTGNLGPYTFDDWVAGASGSFTATRNEDYYMREHTADSNVQVMDDAWADAPYFETYQFDVEDERSTRLERFRAGEGDRMLLPSDNVAEFEQDHDDIRVEDQQSPYVNFLFFNQRSNGSPICRERDGREAMARVIDKETITDDILRERAQPVHSNQPPWSEWYDEDVATEYGVDITEEDIVQARELLEENETFVLEEA
;
A
#
# COMPACT_ATOMS: atom_id res chain seq x y z
N MET A 1 54.73 16.44 -19.07
CA MET A 1 55.77 16.64 -18.03
C MET A 1 55.12 16.41 -16.67
N HIS A 2 55.92 16.19 -15.62
CA HIS A 2 55.61 16.17 -14.17
C HIS A 2 54.22 16.68 -13.69
N GLN A 3 53.61 16.12 -12.63
CA GLN A 3 53.85 14.90 -11.85
C GLN A 3 52.67 14.67 -10.87
N THR A 4 52.46 13.44 -10.40
CA THR A 4 51.42 13.07 -9.40
C THR A 4 51.57 13.77 -8.05
N TRP A 5 50.42 14.02 -7.40
CA TRP A 5 50.25 14.09 -5.95
C TRP A 5 48.90 13.49 -5.55
N TYR A 6 48.87 12.76 -4.43
CA TYR A 6 47.68 12.25 -3.74
C TYR A 6 47.43 13.12 -2.50
N HIS A 7 46.18 13.44 -2.21
CA HIS A 7 45.62 13.68 -0.88
C HIS A 7 44.11 13.36 -1.00
N ASP A 8 43.47 12.46 -0.25
CA ASP A 8 43.59 12.07 1.17
C ASP A 8 42.95 13.09 2.12
N THR A 9 41.64 12.96 2.30
CA THR A 9 40.76 13.71 3.21
C THR A 9 39.89 12.75 4.04
N GLY A 10 40.52 11.84 4.78
CA GLY A 10 39.78 10.94 5.68
C GLY A 10 39.04 11.69 6.80
N TYR A 11 37.76 11.38 6.98
CA TYR A 11 36.94 11.93 8.08
C TYR A 11 37.45 11.42 9.43
N SER A 12 37.68 12.35 10.37
CA SER A 12 38.26 12.02 11.69
C SER A 12 37.20 11.97 12.79
N ILE A 13 36.80 10.76 13.19
CA ILE A 13 35.90 10.54 14.34
C ILE A 13 36.57 11.05 15.63
N LYS A 14 36.09 12.18 16.16
CA LYS A 14 36.61 12.80 17.40
C LYS A 14 36.17 12.05 18.66
N ARG A 15 36.81 10.91 18.96
CA ARG A 15 36.64 10.18 20.23
C ARG A 15 36.67 11.12 21.45
N HIS A 16 35.51 11.39 22.04
CA HIS A 16 35.38 12.15 23.27
C HIS A 16 35.69 11.26 24.47
N SER A 17 36.88 11.44 25.06
CA SER A 17 37.26 10.74 26.28
C SER A 17 36.62 11.41 27.50
N ILE A 18 35.53 10.82 28.00
CA ILE A 18 34.97 11.21 29.30
C ILE A 18 36.02 10.92 30.37
N ARG A 19 36.40 11.95 31.11
CA ARG A 19 37.47 11.92 32.10
C ARG A 19 36.89 12.26 33.47
N GLU A 20 36.75 11.24 34.32
CA GLU A 20 36.23 11.44 35.68
C GLU A 20 37.04 12.50 36.45
N SER A 21 36.35 13.49 37.00
CA SER A 21 36.92 14.45 37.95
C SER A 21 35.95 14.68 39.10
N SER A 22 36.35 14.28 40.30
CA SER A 22 35.54 14.38 41.51
C SER A 22 35.65 15.75 42.20
N GLY A 23 34.53 16.41 42.48
CA GLY A 23 34.52 17.66 43.24
C GLY A 23 33.19 18.37 43.40
N GLY A 24 32.59 18.26 44.60
CA GLY A 24 31.98 19.38 45.35
C GLY A 24 30.71 20.06 44.84
N ASP A 25 29.64 19.97 45.65
CA ASP A 25 28.51 20.91 45.80
C ASP A 25 27.72 21.40 44.56
N GLY A 26 26.38 21.22 44.61
CA GLY A 26 25.56 22.44 44.53
C GLY A 26 24.25 22.51 43.72
N GLY A 27 23.65 21.39 43.27
CA GLY A 27 22.19 21.35 43.06
C GLY A 27 21.61 21.64 41.66
N ARG A 28 20.30 21.35 41.56
CA ARG A 28 19.45 21.14 40.36
C ARG A 28 19.78 19.85 39.58
N PRO A 29 18.77 19.12 39.07
CA PRO A 29 18.99 18.02 38.13
C PRO A 29 19.26 18.58 36.74
N THR A 30 20.31 18.09 36.09
CA THR A 30 20.54 18.30 34.66
C THR A 30 20.03 17.06 33.93
N THR A 31 19.02 17.21 33.07
CA THR A 31 18.61 16.11 32.17
C THR A 31 19.69 15.97 31.10
N ILE A 32 20.36 14.82 31.08
CA ILE A 32 21.23 14.44 29.96
C ILE A 32 20.39 13.52 29.07
N ARG A 33 19.78 14.06 28.02
CA ARG A 33 19.34 13.25 26.87
C ARG A 33 20.60 12.91 26.06
N CYS A 34 20.84 11.64 25.78
CA CYS A 34 21.76 11.26 24.71
C CYS A 34 20.98 11.34 23.39
N ARG A 35 21.43 12.14 22.42
CA ARG A 35 21.00 11.95 21.02
C ARG A 35 21.71 10.68 20.55
N CYS A 36 20.94 9.59 20.37
CA CYS A 36 21.25 8.68 19.28
C CYS A 36 20.73 9.37 18.02
N VAL A 37 21.54 9.41 16.97
CA VAL A 37 21.04 9.70 15.62
C VAL A 37 20.89 8.33 14.98
N LEU A 38 19.66 7.98 14.62
CA LEU A 38 19.44 7.08 13.49
C LEU A 38 19.18 8.03 12.32
N GLU A 39 19.94 7.85 11.25
CA GLU A 39 19.51 8.31 9.93
C GLU A 39 18.47 7.28 9.46
N PHE A 40 17.27 7.75 9.11
CA PHE A 40 16.23 6.94 8.48
C PHE A 40 16.07 7.45 7.06
N VAL A 41 16.10 6.56 6.09
CA VAL A 41 15.58 6.82 4.75
C VAL A 41 14.11 6.44 4.79
N VAL A 42 13.23 7.38 4.48
CA VAL A 42 11.81 7.16 4.28
C VAL A 42 11.58 7.02 2.77
N ALA A 43 10.77 6.04 2.37
CA ALA A 43 10.27 5.92 1.01
C ALA A 43 8.75 5.99 1.10
N VAL A 44 8.16 6.93 0.38
CA VAL A 44 6.71 7.14 0.31
C VAL A 44 6.17 6.47 -0.96
N PHE A 45 4.94 5.97 -0.88
CA PHE A 45 4.26 5.23 -1.94
C PHE A 45 2.82 5.73 -2.04
N VAL A 46 2.19 5.63 -3.21
CA VAL A 46 0.86 6.22 -3.52
C VAL A 46 0.03 5.22 -4.37
N ASP A 47 -1.27 5.49 -4.55
CA ASP A 47 -2.26 4.65 -5.25
C ASP A 47 -3.05 5.50 -6.25
N ASP A 48 -3.70 4.81 -7.17
CA ASP A 48 -4.14 5.28 -8.47
C ASP A 48 -5.64 4.98 -8.71
N SER A 49 -6.20 4.02 -7.98
CA SER A 49 -7.57 3.50 -8.13
C SER A 49 -8.58 4.26 -7.26
N ASN A 50 -8.69 5.57 -7.46
CA ASN A 50 -9.08 6.61 -6.48
C ASN A 50 -7.92 6.86 -5.48
N PHE A 51 -7.53 8.14 -5.33
CA PHE A 51 -6.21 8.62 -4.89
C PHE A 51 -5.58 7.99 -3.62
N ALA A 52 -4.29 7.65 -3.71
CA ALA A 52 -3.30 7.52 -2.63
C ALA A 52 -3.32 6.29 -1.67
N VAL A 53 -2.13 5.70 -1.47
CA VAL A 53 -1.84 4.55 -0.57
C VAL A 53 -1.21 5.11 0.72
N ALA A 54 -1.82 4.95 1.89
CA ALA A 54 -1.90 3.71 2.67
C ALA A 54 -0.58 3.26 3.32
N VAL A 55 -0.07 4.08 4.26
CA VAL A 55 0.88 3.61 5.28
C VAL A 55 0.12 2.97 6.46
N VAL A 56 0.41 1.69 6.75
CA VAL A 56 -0.24 0.98 7.87
C VAL A 56 0.40 1.36 9.22
N TYR A 57 -0.32 2.18 10.00
CA TYR A 57 -0.28 2.28 11.46
C TYR A 57 1.11 2.28 12.16
N ILE A 58 1.76 3.45 12.25
CA ILE A 58 2.78 3.71 13.31
C ILE A 58 2.27 4.76 14.32
N SER A 59 1.04 4.56 14.83
CA SER A 59 0.47 5.45 15.85
C SER A 59 -0.29 4.69 16.95
N ILE A 60 0.45 4.17 17.94
CA ILE A 60 0.11 4.03 19.38
C ILE A 60 1.31 3.42 20.15
N LEU A 61 2.33 4.23 20.51
CA LEU A 61 3.34 3.78 21.49
C LEU A 61 4.00 4.87 22.37
N VAL A 62 3.55 6.12 22.34
CA VAL A 62 4.16 7.23 23.12
C VAL A 62 3.39 7.58 24.42
N THR A 63 2.36 6.80 24.82
CA THR A 63 1.43 7.19 25.92
C THR A 63 1.49 6.31 27.19
N VAL A 64 2.43 5.35 27.34
CA VAL A 64 2.47 4.45 28.53
C VAL A 64 3.86 4.23 29.18
N VAL A 65 4.67 5.29 29.36
CA VAL A 65 5.97 5.18 30.10
C VAL A 65 6.08 6.12 31.32
N ILE A 66 4.98 6.44 32.00
CA ILE A 66 5.00 7.07 33.34
C ILE A 66 4.07 6.35 34.32
N PHE A 67 4.52 5.22 34.89
CA PHE A 67 4.46 4.88 36.33
C PHE A 67 4.72 3.38 36.57
N ILE A 68 5.91 3.03 37.11
CA ILE A 68 6.16 2.12 38.26
C ILE A 68 7.65 1.72 38.29
N ILE A 69 8.39 2.28 39.26
CA ILE A 69 9.40 1.60 40.11
C ILE A 69 9.82 2.63 41.18
N CYS A 70 9.13 2.66 42.32
CA CYS A 70 9.66 3.24 43.56
C CYS A 70 8.78 2.89 44.77
N ARG A 71 8.98 1.71 45.41
CA ARG A 71 8.25 1.40 46.66
C ARG A 71 9.00 0.56 47.69
N CYS A 72 10.02 1.17 48.30
CA CYS A 72 10.45 0.87 49.67
C CYS A 72 10.76 2.18 50.40
N GLY A 73 10.16 2.49 51.55
CA GLY A 73 9.08 1.80 52.27
C GLY A 73 8.78 2.46 53.63
N THR A 74 7.77 1.93 54.36
CA THR A 74 7.33 2.37 55.71
C THR A 74 6.77 3.82 55.80
N CYS A 75 5.66 4.13 56.50
CA CYS A 75 5.06 3.51 57.68
C CYS A 75 3.56 3.90 57.84
N ASN A 76 2.83 3.20 58.73
CA ASN A 76 1.54 3.48 59.45
C ASN A 76 0.73 4.78 59.13
N VAL A 77 -0.62 4.83 59.20
CA VAL A 77 -1.54 4.24 60.20
C VAL A 77 -2.94 3.90 59.62
N MET A 78 -3.63 2.94 60.24
CA MET A 78 -5.07 2.58 60.10
C MET A 78 -6.04 3.64 60.71
N PRO A 79 -7.40 3.45 60.71
CA PRO A 79 -8.28 2.60 59.87
C PRO A 79 -9.54 3.36 59.32
N TYR A 80 -10.41 2.72 58.54
CA TYR A 80 -11.81 2.41 58.95
C TYR A 80 -12.55 1.47 57.95
N THR A 81 -13.51 0.74 58.51
CA THR A 81 -14.38 -0.34 58.01
C THR A 81 -15.20 -0.04 56.72
N ASN A 82 -15.87 -0.98 56.01
CA ASN A 82 -16.51 -2.23 56.49
C ASN A 82 -17.01 -3.21 55.38
N ASN A 83 -16.88 -4.54 55.60
CA ASN A 83 -17.67 -5.65 55.00
C ASN A 83 -17.64 -5.87 53.45
N ARG A 84 -17.83 -7.09 52.89
CA ARG A 84 -18.20 -8.42 53.45
C ARG A 84 -17.70 -9.58 52.53
N HIS A 85 -17.43 -10.75 53.13
CA HIS A 85 -17.26 -12.15 52.60
C HIS A 85 -16.95 -12.41 51.10
N GLY A 86 -16.03 -13.30 50.67
CA GLY A 86 -15.19 -14.30 51.35
C GLY A 86 -15.58 -15.76 50.99
N SER A 87 -14.70 -16.79 50.93
CA SER A 87 -13.24 -16.89 51.24
C SER A 87 -12.70 -18.31 50.83
N HIS A 88 -11.44 -18.67 51.22
CA HIS A 88 -10.73 -19.96 50.99
C HIS A 88 -10.18 -20.16 49.55
N SER A 89 -9.18 -21.00 49.21
CA SER A 89 -7.95 -21.53 49.87
C SER A 89 -7.15 -22.34 48.80
N SER A 90 -5.83 -22.57 48.78
CA SER A 90 -4.82 -22.54 49.85
C SER A 90 -3.40 -22.06 49.38
N LYS A 91 -2.40 -22.95 49.22
CA LYS A 91 -1.04 -22.76 48.66
C LYS A 91 -0.43 -24.11 48.24
N ARG A 92 0.32 -24.18 47.13
CA ARG A 92 1.71 -24.72 47.12
C ARG A 92 2.48 -24.52 45.80
N HIS A 93 3.80 -24.65 45.93
CA HIS A 93 4.85 -24.48 44.91
C HIS A 93 4.59 -25.18 43.57
N GLY A 94 4.96 -24.51 42.47
CA GLY A 94 5.16 -25.13 41.17
C GLY A 94 6.55 -25.76 41.01
N ARG A 95 6.76 -26.38 39.84
CA ARG A 95 8.04 -26.84 39.29
C ARG A 95 7.87 -26.95 37.78
N GLY A 96 8.84 -26.50 36.99
CA GLY A 96 8.73 -26.52 35.53
C GLY A 96 8.84 -27.93 34.94
N THR A 97 8.29 -28.09 33.73
CA THR A 97 8.38 -29.27 32.86
C THR A 97 8.59 -28.79 31.41
N SER A 98 9.28 -29.58 30.59
CA SER A 98 9.88 -29.13 29.32
C SER A 98 8.98 -29.23 28.08
N ARG A 99 9.31 -28.48 27.02
CA ARG A 99 8.57 -28.39 25.72
C ARG A 99 8.11 -29.73 25.14
N ARG A 100 8.85 -30.85 25.35
CA ARG A 100 8.53 -32.20 24.80
C ARG A 100 7.35 -32.94 25.48
N GLN A 101 6.39 -32.26 26.07
CA GLN A 101 5.11 -32.85 26.53
C GLN A 101 3.86 -32.02 26.18
N ALA A 102 3.98 -30.98 25.34
CA ALA A 102 2.82 -30.27 24.79
C ALA A 102 2.25 -30.99 23.54
N LEU A 103 3.12 -31.36 22.60
CA LEU A 103 2.82 -32.03 21.32
C LEU A 103 2.36 -33.51 21.44
N ALA A 104 1.71 -33.88 22.55
CA ALA A 104 1.20 -35.22 22.80
C ALA A 104 -0.27 -35.23 23.26
N LEU A 105 -1.00 -34.12 23.03
CA LEU A 105 -2.39 -33.95 23.47
C LEU A 105 -3.33 -33.29 22.44
N LEU A 106 -2.87 -33.00 21.22
CA LEU A 106 -3.69 -32.44 20.14
C LEU A 106 -4.17 -33.46 19.11
N GLY A 107 -3.44 -34.56 18.89
CA GLY A 107 -3.75 -35.59 17.88
C GLY A 107 -4.96 -36.50 18.19
N ALA A 108 -6.10 -35.94 18.59
CA ALA A 108 -7.36 -36.67 18.83
C ALA A 108 -8.62 -35.78 18.89
N GLY A 109 -9.04 -35.14 17.79
CA GLY A 109 -10.48 -34.84 17.64
C GLY A 109 -10.94 -33.67 16.76
N ALA A 110 -10.87 -33.81 15.42
CA ALA A 110 -11.67 -33.00 14.49
C ALA A 110 -12.06 -33.73 13.17
N ALA A 111 -12.07 -35.06 13.14
CA ALA A 111 -12.50 -35.82 11.95
C ALA A 111 -14.04 -35.76 11.75
N ALA A 112 -14.52 -34.65 11.18
CA ALA A 112 -15.88 -34.41 10.75
C ALA A 112 -15.82 -33.68 9.39
N GLY A 113 -15.84 -34.44 8.31
CA GLY A 113 -15.50 -33.93 6.97
C GLY A 113 -16.42 -32.82 6.49
N LEU A 114 -15.83 -31.82 5.83
CA LEU A 114 -16.50 -30.88 4.96
C LEU A 114 -17.17 -31.66 3.83
N ALA A 115 -18.50 -31.59 3.76
CA ALA A 115 -19.29 -32.31 2.77
C ALA A 115 -20.57 -31.54 2.46
N GLY A 116 -20.50 -30.68 1.44
CA GLY A 116 -21.66 -30.04 0.81
C GLY A 116 -21.92 -28.59 1.20
N CYS A 117 -21.17 -27.68 0.56
CA CYS A 117 -21.72 -26.42 0.03
C CYS A 117 -21.26 -26.11 -1.42
N ALA A 118 -20.67 -27.07 -2.14
CA ALA A 118 -20.32 -26.92 -3.55
C ALA A 118 -21.59 -26.65 -4.41
N GLY A 119 -21.53 -25.62 -5.25
CA GLY A 119 -22.66 -24.92 -5.88
C GLY A 119 -23.39 -25.64 -7.03
N GLY A 120 -23.31 -26.96 -7.14
CA GLY A 120 -24.14 -27.71 -8.10
C GLY A 120 -23.75 -27.58 -9.58
N GLY A 121 -22.49 -27.21 -9.87
CA GLY A 121 -21.84 -27.60 -11.13
C GLY A 121 -21.80 -29.12 -11.28
N ASN A 122 -21.79 -29.61 -12.52
CA ASN A 122 -21.69 -31.04 -12.83
C ASN A 122 -20.34 -31.33 -13.51
N GLY A 123 -19.24 -31.08 -12.79
CA GLY A 123 -17.98 -31.78 -13.07
C GLY A 123 -18.16 -33.28 -12.81
N ASP A 124 -17.38 -34.11 -13.51
CA ASP A 124 -17.26 -35.54 -13.23
C ASP A 124 -16.01 -35.74 -12.33
N ASP A 125 -15.86 -36.91 -11.67
CA ASP A 125 -14.68 -37.22 -10.82
C ASP A 125 -13.40 -37.50 -11.68
N ASP A 126 -13.23 -36.84 -12.83
CA ASP A 126 -12.24 -37.14 -13.90
C ASP A 126 -11.16 -36.03 -14.09
N ASP A 127 -11.25 -34.89 -13.37
CA ASP A 127 -10.47 -33.66 -13.65
C ASP A 127 -9.26 -33.40 -12.71
N ASP A 128 -8.84 -34.37 -11.87
CA ASP A 128 -7.59 -34.28 -11.07
C ASP A 128 -6.37 -34.74 -11.92
N PRO A 129 -5.43 -33.85 -12.29
CA PRO A 129 -4.30 -34.20 -13.15
C PRO A 129 -3.30 -35.17 -12.50
N GLY A 130 -3.32 -35.32 -11.17
CA GLY A 130 -2.48 -36.26 -10.43
C GLY A 130 -3.07 -37.67 -10.26
N ALA A 131 -4.34 -37.90 -10.62
CA ALA A 131 -5.12 -39.05 -10.15
C ALA A 131 -4.60 -40.45 -10.55
N ASP A 132 -3.85 -40.59 -11.65
CA ASP A 132 -3.24 -41.85 -12.12
C ASP A 132 -1.75 -41.98 -11.72
N LEU A 133 -1.16 -40.97 -11.07
CA LEU A 133 0.21 -40.99 -10.53
C LEU A 133 0.28 -41.73 -9.18
N SER A 134 1.51 -42.03 -8.72
CA SER A 134 1.74 -42.59 -7.38
C SER A 134 1.95 -41.50 -6.33
N ASP A 135 1.43 -41.74 -5.13
CA ASP A 135 1.81 -41.05 -3.88
C ASP A 135 3.35 -41.04 -3.72
N VAL A 136 3.90 -39.90 -3.31
CA VAL A 136 5.33 -39.69 -3.07
C VAL A 136 5.56 -38.88 -1.79
N GLU A 137 6.73 -39.02 -1.19
CA GLU A 137 7.21 -38.18 -0.10
C GLU A 137 8.53 -37.51 -0.49
N LEU A 138 8.65 -36.20 -0.23
CA LEU A 138 9.87 -35.42 -0.49
C LEU A 138 10.72 -35.29 0.78
N TYR A 139 12.02 -35.53 0.64
CA TYR A 139 13.02 -35.44 1.69
C TYR A 139 14.19 -34.53 1.29
N ASP A 140 14.90 -33.96 2.26
CA ASP A 140 16.18 -33.30 2.06
C ASP A 140 17.36 -34.30 1.97
N ALA A 141 18.52 -33.82 1.54
CA ALA A 141 19.75 -34.61 1.41
C ALA A 141 20.30 -35.19 2.75
N ASP A 142 19.82 -34.73 3.92
CA ASP A 142 20.15 -35.29 5.24
C ASP A 142 19.12 -36.37 5.69
N GLY A 143 18.00 -36.52 4.97
CA GLY A 143 16.93 -37.47 5.22
C GLY A 143 15.84 -36.96 6.18
N ASN A 144 15.63 -35.65 6.27
CA ASN A 144 14.47 -35.05 6.91
C ASN A 144 13.36 -34.83 5.87
N ARG A 145 12.09 -34.99 6.24
CA ARG A 145 10.94 -34.79 5.35
C ARG A 145 10.71 -33.29 5.11
N ILE A 146 10.32 -32.91 3.89
CA ILE A 146 10.03 -31.52 3.53
C ILE A 146 8.62 -31.17 4.02
N GLU A 147 8.56 -30.54 5.20
CA GLU A 147 7.33 -30.17 5.92
C GLU A 147 7.26 -28.63 6.11
N PRO A 148 7.19 -27.83 5.02
CA PRO A 148 7.20 -26.36 5.08
C PRO A 148 5.93 -25.78 5.69
N THR A 149 5.97 -24.54 6.20
CA THR A 149 4.82 -23.83 6.78
C THR A 149 4.38 -22.67 5.90
N ILE A 150 3.10 -22.63 5.51
CA ILE A 150 2.45 -21.43 4.96
C ILE A 150 1.76 -20.64 6.06
N ILE A 151 2.00 -19.33 6.09
CA ILE A 151 1.19 -18.37 6.84
C ILE A 151 0.24 -17.60 5.91
N TYR A 152 -0.94 -17.29 6.44
CA TYR A 152 -2.05 -16.62 5.76
C TYR A 152 -2.91 -15.89 6.81
N ASP A 153 -3.75 -14.94 6.39
CA ASP A 153 -4.60 -14.21 7.34
C ASP A 153 -5.81 -15.04 7.82
N SER A 154 -6.06 -14.99 9.12
CA SER A 154 -7.16 -15.66 9.84
C SER A 154 -8.45 -14.84 9.91
N GLY A 155 -8.42 -13.59 9.46
CA GLY A 155 -9.59 -12.71 9.34
C GLY A 155 -10.44 -13.00 8.11
N ASP A 156 -9.88 -13.65 7.09
CA ASP A 156 -10.55 -14.01 5.84
C ASP A 156 -10.59 -15.54 5.66
N GLY A 157 -11.78 -16.08 5.38
CA GLY A 157 -11.95 -17.50 5.07
C GLY A 157 -11.38 -17.89 3.70
N THR A 158 -11.33 -16.94 2.76
CA THR A 158 -10.79 -17.15 1.42
C THR A 158 -9.30 -17.48 1.47
N ALA A 159 -8.55 -16.85 2.39
CA ALA A 159 -7.14 -17.16 2.63
C ALA A 159 -6.92 -18.58 3.22
N GLU A 160 -7.83 -19.07 4.08
CA GLU A 160 -7.80 -20.48 4.56
C GLU A 160 -8.07 -21.47 3.43
N ASP A 161 -9.02 -21.16 2.54
CA ASP A 161 -9.34 -21.99 1.37
C ASP A 161 -8.17 -22.00 0.35
N ILE A 162 -7.57 -20.85 0.02
CA ILE A 162 -6.40 -20.74 -0.87
C ILE A 162 -5.18 -21.50 -0.31
N ALA A 163 -4.89 -21.35 0.99
CA ALA A 163 -3.80 -22.09 1.63
C ALA A 163 -4.05 -23.61 1.63
N SER A 164 -5.33 -24.02 1.71
CA SER A 164 -5.77 -25.42 1.62
C SER A 164 -5.77 -25.98 0.19
N GLU A 165 -5.84 -25.14 -0.84
CA GLU A 165 -5.58 -25.51 -2.24
C GLU A 165 -4.09 -25.76 -2.44
N CYS A 166 -3.25 -24.78 -2.06
CA CYS A 166 -1.79 -24.91 -2.11
C CYS A 166 -1.30 -26.18 -1.38
N GLN A 167 -1.91 -26.55 -0.25
CA GLN A 167 -1.61 -27.81 0.43
C GLN A 167 -1.87 -29.04 -0.45
N ARG A 168 -3.05 -29.16 -1.07
CA ARG A 168 -3.41 -30.29 -1.95
C ARG A 168 -2.58 -30.33 -3.22
N ASN A 169 -2.25 -29.17 -3.79
CA ASN A 169 -1.38 -29.10 -4.97
C ASN A 169 0.03 -29.60 -4.64
N LEU A 170 0.59 -29.17 -3.51
CA LEU A 170 1.95 -29.53 -3.10
C LEU A 170 2.08 -30.99 -2.60
N GLU A 171 1.00 -31.62 -2.12
CA GLU A 171 0.94 -33.08 -1.90
C GLU A 171 1.29 -33.86 -3.19
N GLN A 172 0.94 -33.35 -4.38
CA GLN A 172 1.22 -34.01 -5.66
C GLN A 172 2.71 -34.10 -6.00
N ILE A 173 3.57 -33.29 -5.36
CA ILE A 173 5.04 -33.37 -5.45
C ILE A 173 5.69 -33.86 -4.15
N GLY A 174 4.89 -34.39 -3.22
CA GLY A 174 5.34 -35.04 -1.99
C GLY A 174 5.69 -34.10 -0.83
N VAL A 175 5.26 -32.84 -0.90
CA VAL A 175 5.48 -31.81 0.12
C VAL A 175 4.32 -31.78 1.11
N ASP A 176 4.60 -31.93 2.41
CA ASP A 176 3.56 -31.90 3.47
C ASP A 176 3.46 -30.47 4.05
N LEU A 177 2.73 -29.61 3.34
CA LEU A 177 2.55 -28.21 3.70
C LEU A 177 1.75 -28.07 5.01
N GLN A 178 2.30 -27.36 6.00
CA GLN A 178 1.64 -27.05 7.27
C GLN A 178 0.95 -25.68 7.19
N LEU A 179 -0.31 -25.61 7.61
CA LEU A 179 -1.12 -24.38 7.63
C LEU A 179 -1.02 -23.67 9.00
N ASP A 180 -0.62 -22.40 9.05
CA ASP A 180 -0.56 -21.60 10.29
C ASP A 180 -1.21 -20.19 10.14
N ALA A 181 -2.49 -20.09 10.53
CA ALA A 181 -3.28 -18.86 10.39
C ALA A 181 -2.81 -17.74 11.33
N ARG A 182 -2.67 -16.51 10.80
CA ARG A 182 -2.16 -15.32 11.50
C ARG A 182 -3.23 -14.23 11.63
N PRO A 183 -3.22 -13.40 12.69
CA PRO A 183 -4.15 -12.27 12.81
C PRO A 183 -3.73 -11.04 11.98
N GLU A 184 -2.54 -11.09 11.37
CA GLU A 184 -1.89 -10.05 10.56
C GLU A 184 -0.67 -10.72 9.91
N VAL A 185 -0.46 -10.59 8.59
CA VAL A 185 0.75 -11.11 7.91
C VAL A 185 1.77 -10.02 7.56
N LEU A 186 1.32 -8.78 7.32
CA LEU A 186 2.17 -7.62 6.97
C LEU A 186 2.87 -6.95 8.17
N GLY A 187 2.59 -7.39 9.41
CA GLY A 187 3.18 -6.87 10.64
C GLY A 187 4.62 -7.36 10.89
N GLU A 188 4.97 -7.59 12.16
CA GLU A 188 6.30 -8.11 12.57
C GLU A 188 6.67 -9.46 11.90
N ASP A 189 5.68 -10.24 11.42
CA ASP A 189 5.92 -11.52 10.74
C ASP A 189 6.58 -11.35 9.35
N PHE A 190 6.33 -10.24 8.65
CA PHE A 190 7.01 -9.83 7.40
C PHE A 190 8.22 -8.91 7.67
N HIS A 191 8.99 -9.23 8.71
CA HIS A 191 10.33 -8.68 8.94
C HIS A 191 11.38 -9.80 8.92
N SER A 192 12.64 -9.40 8.75
CA SER A 192 13.80 -10.26 8.97
C SER A 192 14.70 -9.72 10.08
N GLU A 193 15.57 -10.58 10.62
CA GLU A 193 16.54 -10.26 11.67
C GLU A 193 17.90 -10.96 11.43
N PRO A 194 19.03 -10.42 11.92
CA PRO A 194 20.32 -11.11 11.92
C PRO A 194 20.31 -12.40 12.74
N LEU A 195 21.14 -13.37 12.36
CA LEU A 195 21.36 -14.58 13.15
C LEU A 195 22.07 -14.30 14.49
N ASP A 196 21.83 -15.18 15.47
CA ASP A 196 22.31 -15.13 16.86
C ASP A 196 23.86 -15.07 16.99
N ASP A 197 24.60 -15.45 15.93
CA ASP A 197 26.06 -15.42 15.82
C ASP A 197 26.62 -14.59 14.63
N ALA A 198 25.76 -13.86 13.91
CA ALA A 198 26.16 -12.88 12.91
C ALA A 198 26.52 -11.51 13.55
N ASP A 199 27.36 -10.70 12.89
CA ASP A 199 27.67 -9.34 13.33
C ASP A 199 27.09 -8.33 12.31
N PRO A 200 25.93 -7.69 12.61
CA PRO A 200 25.26 -6.78 11.68
C PRO A 200 26.01 -5.46 11.45
N ASP A 201 27.09 -5.18 12.20
CA ASP A 201 28.04 -4.09 11.91
C ASP A 201 29.03 -4.47 10.78
N GLU A 202 29.09 -5.75 10.35
CA GLU A 202 29.92 -6.24 9.23
C GLU A 202 29.12 -6.59 7.95
N PHE A 203 27.80 -6.39 7.93
CA PHE A 203 26.96 -6.63 6.75
C PHE A 203 27.19 -5.59 5.63
N GLU A 204 27.07 -6.02 4.37
CA GLU A 204 27.31 -5.17 3.19
C GLU A 204 26.21 -4.14 2.95
N TRP A 205 24.95 -4.54 3.16
CA TRP A 205 23.74 -3.73 3.01
C TRP A 205 22.68 -4.18 4.03
N ARG A 206 21.76 -3.28 4.42
CA ARG A 206 20.60 -3.50 5.32
C ARG A 206 19.59 -2.35 5.13
N ALA A 207 18.29 -2.62 4.96
CA ALA A 207 17.27 -1.58 4.77
C ALA A 207 15.88 -2.00 5.29
N GLY A 208 15.12 -1.10 5.92
CA GLY A 208 13.71 -1.33 6.30
C GLY A 208 13.42 -2.68 6.99
N ARG A 209 12.62 -3.54 6.34
CA ARG A 209 12.25 -4.89 6.79
C ARG A 209 13.30 -5.96 6.43
N ASN A 210 14.23 -5.61 5.55
CA ASN A 210 15.30 -6.44 5.00
C ASN A 210 16.61 -6.29 5.82
N ALA A 211 16.90 -7.29 6.66
CA ALA A 211 17.92 -7.21 7.69
C ALA A 211 19.37 -7.40 7.22
N GLY A 212 19.60 -7.65 5.93
CA GLY A 212 20.91 -7.97 5.35
C GLY A 212 20.93 -9.31 4.61
N PRO A 213 22.12 -9.80 4.21
CA PRO A 213 22.29 -11.00 3.39
C PRO A 213 21.55 -12.24 3.92
N PRO A 214 20.91 -13.05 3.05
CA PRO A 214 20.04 -14.16 3.46
C PRO A 214 20.78 -15.31 4.17
N ASP A 215 22.10 -15.44 3.97
CA ASP A 215 22.94 -16.44 4.63
C ASP A 215 23.24 -16.11 6.10
N GLN A 216 23.12 -14.84 6.49
CA GLN A 216 23.43 -14.30 7.82
C GLN A 216 22.18 -13.78 8.57
N THR A 217 21.00 -13.96 7.99
CA THR A 217 19.71 -13.47 8.49
C THR A 217 18.64 -14.55 8.41
N ARG A 218 17.52 -14.32 9.09
CA ARG A 218 16.31 -15.16 9.13
C ARG A 218 15.08 -14.26 9.03
N THR A 219 13.94 -14.79 8.61
CA THR A 219 12.65 -14.13 8.90
C THR A 219 12.41 -14.12 10.41
N VAL A 220 11.71 -13.09 10.93
CA VAL A 220 11.40 -12.99 12.37
C VAL A 220 10.50 -14.15 12.80
N TYR A 221 9.43 -14.39 12.03
CA TYR A 221 8.57 -15.56 12.17
C TYR A 221 9.05 -16.72 11.28
N ASP A 222 9.01 -17.95 11.80
CA ASP A 222 9.48 -19.16 11.10
C ASP A 222 8.42 -19.67 10.10
N TRP A 223 8.12 -18.87 9.06
CA TRP A 223 7.34 -19.28 7.89
C TRP A 223 8.26 -19.66 6.72
N ASP A 224 7.76 -20.50 5.81
CA ASP A 224 8.43 -20.90 4.57
C ASP A 224 7.74 -20.33 3.34
N LEU A 225 6.40 -20.28 3.36
CA LEU A 225 5.53 -19.59 2.41
C LEU A 225 4.71 -18.51 3.12
N LEU A 226 4.39 -17.42 2.42
CA LEU A 226 3.49 -16.37 2.92
C LEU A 226 2.50 -15.98 1.81
N HIS A 227 1.20 -16.15 2.08
CA HIS A 227 0.08 -15.66 1.28
C HIS A 227 -0.71 -14.58 2.04
N GLY A 228 -1.46 -13.74 1.32
CA GLY A 228 -2.20 -12.62 1.89
C GLY A 228 -1.48 -11.27 1.78
N ILE A 229 -0.53 -11.14 0.85
CA ILE A 229 0.05 -9.85 0.45
C ILE A 229 -0.26 -9.61 -1.03
N GLY A 230 -1.09 -8.61 -1.30
CA GLY A 230 -1.08 -7.90 -2.58
C GLY A 230 0.00 -6.82 -2.57
N ALA A 231 0.67 -6.63 -3.69
CA ALA A 231 1.54 -5.48 -3.94
C ALA A 231 1.04 -4.72 -5.17
N ASN A 232 1.08 -3.38 -5.10
CA ASN A 232 0.84 -2.53 -6.26
C ASN A 232 1.92 -2.85 -7.33
N ALA A 233 1.48 -3.14 -8.55
CA ALA A 233 2.36 -3.41 -9.70
C ALA A 233 3.01 -2.13 -10.26
N TYR A 234 2.56 -0.95 -9.83
CA TYR A 234 2.92 0.36 -10.39
C TYR A 234 2.84 0.35 -11.93
N PRO A 235 1.68 0.04 -12.53
CA PRO A 235 1.52 -0.08 -13.99
C PRO A 235 1.74 1.23 -14.76
N ARG A 236 1.89 2.38 -14.08
CA ARG A 236 2.36 3.66 -14.67
C ARG A 236 3.85 3.91 -14.42
N THR A 237 4.40 3.39 -13.32
CA THR A 237 5.77 3.68 -12.84
C THR A 237 6.50 2.39 -12.41
N PRO A 238 6.60 1.37 -13.29
CA PRO A 238 6.91 -0.01 -12.90
C PRO A 238 8.30 -0.20 -12.27
N TYR A 239 9.20 0.78 -12.50
CA TYR A 239 10.44 0.99 -11.75
C TYR A 239 10.26 0.89 -10.23
N ASP A 240 9.20 1.46 -9.67
CA ASP A 240 9.00 1.54 -8.22
C ASP A 240 8.78 0.15 -7.59
N THR A 241 8.44 -0.89 -8.38
CA THR A 241 8.41 -2.28 -7.91
C THR A 241 9.77 -2.82 -7.47
N ARG A 242 10.89 -2.17 -7.84
CA ARG A 242 12.27 -2.57 -7.45
C ARG A 242 12.43 -2.86 -5.96
N VAL A 243 11.63 -2.20 -5.11
CA VAL A 243 11.68 -2.32 -3.64
C VAL A 243 11.41 -3.74 -3.12
N PHE A 244 10.76 -4.57 -3.93
CA PHE A 244 10.53 -5.99 -3.65
C PHE A 244 11.64 -6.88 -4.20
N TRP A 245 12.31 -6.48 -5.29
CA TRP A 245 13.10 -7.35 -6.16
C TRP A 245 14.61 -7.13 -6.09
N ARG A 246 15.07 -5.92 -5.76
CA ARG A 246 16.49 -5.66 -5.47
C ARG A 246 16.91 -6.36 -4.18
N ALA A 247 18.15 -6.84 -4.12
CA ALA A 247 18.68 -7.55 -2.95
C ALA A 247 18.78 -6.66 -1.70
N ASP A 248 19.11 -5.38 -1.90
CA ASP A 248 19.42 -4.40 -0.86
C ASP A 248 18.22 -3.58 -0.37
N ASP A 249 17.10 -3.61 -1.10
CA ASP A 249 15.92 -2.75 -0.88
C ASP A 249 15.02 -3.20 0.29
N PRO A 250 14.15 -2.32 0.83
CA PRO A 250 13.57 -2.47 2.17
C PRO A 250 12.41 -3.46 2.27
N LEU A 251 11.73 -3.84 1.18
CA LEU A 251 10.59 -4.77 1.20
C LEU A 251 10.96 -6.21 0.80
N ASN A 252 12.22 -6.46 0.41
CA ASN A 252 12.78 -7.81 0.26
C ASN A 252 13.01 -8.49 1.63
N ALA A 253 11.97 -8.58 2.47
CA ALA A 253 12.02 -9.22 3.78
C ALA A 253 12.21 -10.75 3.69
N TYR A 254 11.96 -11.33 2.52
CA TYR A 254 11.98 -12.77 2.24
C TYR A 254 13.34 -13.29 1.73
N GLY A 255 14.26 -12.40 1.33
CA GLY A 255 15.69 -12.71 1.19
C GLY A 255 16.15 -13.16 -0.19
N TYR A 256 15.44 -12.74 -1.25
CA TYR A 256 15.85 -12.95 -2.64
C TYR A 256 17.15 -12.20 -2.95
N VAL A 257 18.01 -12.82 -3.75
CA VAL A 257 19.21 -12.22 -4.32
C VAL A 257 19.22 -12.60 -5.80
N PRO A 258 19.01 -11.64 -6.73
CA PRO A 258 18.98 -11.92 -8.17
C PRO A 258 20.24 -12.61 -8.71
N GLU A 259 20.07 -13.51 -9.67
CA GLU A 259 21.14 -14.06 -10.50
C GLU A 259 21.50 -13.11 -11.65
N GLU A 260 20.50 -12.45 -12.27
CA GLU A 260 20.70 -11.37 -13.25
C GLU A 260 20.86 -9.99 -12.58
N ASP A 261 21.44 -9.02 -13.31
CA ASP A 261 21.75 -7.67 -12.78
C ASP A 261 20.51 -6.76 -12.74
N LEU A 262 19.49 -7.14 -11.96
CA LEU A 262 18.26 -6.35 -11.80
C LEU A 262 18.56 -4.92 -11.31
N ALA A 263 19.58 -4.71 -10.49
CA ALA A 263 19.96 -3.36 -10.07
C ALA A 263 20.37 -2.49 -11.27
N GLY A 264 21.25 -3.01 -12.14
CA GLY A 264 21.62 -2.35 -13.39
C GLY A 264 20.46 -2.18 -14.37
N LEU A 265 19.54 -3.14 -14.46
CA LEU A 265 18.36 -3.06 -15.34
C LEU A 265 17.35 -2.01 -14.85
N TYR A 266 17.10 -1.90 -13.54
CA TYR A 266 16.25 -0.82 -12.99
C TYR A 266 16.91 0.56 -13.17
N GLU A 267 18.24 0.65 -13.05
CA GLU A 267 18.99 1.89 -13.31
C GLU A 267 18.94 2.26 -14.82
N GLU A 268 19.10 1.30 -15.75
CA GLU A 268 19.00 1.54 -17.20
C GLU A 268 17.55 1.84 -17.66
N PHE A 269 16.53 1.32 -16.96
CA PHE A 269 15.12 1.64 -17.22
C PHE A 269 14.76 3.09 -16.84
N ASP A 270 15.29 3.61 -15.72
CA ASP A 270 15.12 5.00 -15.28
C ASP A 270 15.81 5.96 -16.29
N ASP A 271 17.07 5.67 -16.64
CA ASP A 271 17.96 6.47 -17.53
C ASP A 271 17.44 6.64 -18.98
N VAL A 272 16.52 5.77 -19.44
CA VAL A 272 16.12 5.66 -20.86
C VAL A 272 14.77 6.31 -21.15
N THR A 273 14.72 7.18 -22.16
CA THR A 273 13.53 7.95 -22.56
C THR A 273 12.86 7.50 -23.86
N ASP A 274 13.38 6.48 -24.56
CA ASP A 274 12.69 5.88 -25.71
C ASP A 274 11.80 4.72 -25.23
N GLU A 275 10.48 4.86 -25.42
CA GLU A 275 9.41 3.91 -25.07
C GLU A 275 9.72 2.45 -25.47
N GLN A 276 10.27 2.23 -26.67
CA GLN A 276 10.60 0.88 -27.15
C GLN A 276 11.88 0.31 -26.55
N GLU A 277 12.78 1.19 -26.08
CA GLU A 277 13.99 0.79 -25.36
C GLU A 277 13.67 0.54 -23.87
N ARG A 278 12.77 1.34 -23.25
CA ARG A 278 12.19 1.08 -21.91
C ARG A 278 11.47 -0.26 -21.84
N GLN A 279 10.56 -0.55 -22.78
CA GLN A 279 9.85 -1.83 -22.81
C GLN A 279 10.83 -3.01 -22.91
N ALA A 280 11.82 -2.94 -23.80
CA ALA A 280 12.80 -4.02 -23.96
C ALA A 280 13.64 -4.28 -22.69
N ILE A 281 13.94 -3.24 -21.90
CA ILE A 281 14.61 -3.39 -20.59
C ILE A 281 13.65 -4.01 -19.58
N TRP A 282 12.37 -3.60 -19.59
CA TRP A 282 11.34 -4.18 -18.74
C TRP A 282 11.07 -5.66 -19.06
N ASP A 283 11.12 -6.05 -20.34
CA ASP A 283 11.03 -7.45 -20.78
C ASP A 283 12.17 -8.28 -20.18
N GLU A 284 13.41 -7.75 -20.11
CA GLU A 284 14.54 -8.44 -19.47
C GLU A 284 14.35 -8.54 -17.93
N ILE A 285 13.77 -7.54 -17.28
CA ILE A 285 13.38 -7.59 -15.85
C ILE A 285 12.29 -8.66 -15.61
N SER A 286 11.22 -8.65 -16.41
CA SER A 286 10.10 -9.59 -16.31
C SER A 286 10.53 -11.03 -16.59
N ALA A 287 11.38 -11.25 -17.60
CA ALA A 287 11.98 -12.56 -17.88
C ALA A 287 12.78 -13.08 -16.68
N ALA A 288 13.63 -12.24 -16.07
CA ALA A 288 14.40 -12.62 -14.88
C ALA A 288 13.48 -12.96 -13.70
N LEU A 289 12.50 -12.11 -13.38
CA LEU A 289 11.57 -12.33 -12.26
C LEU A 289 10.74 -13.62 -12.42
N THR A 290 10.23 -13.89 -13.63
CA THR A 290 9.44 -15.11 -13.89
C THR A 290 10.31 -16.37 -14.00
N HIS A 291 11.60 -16.25 -14.33
CA HIS A 291 12.54 -17.37 -14.36
C HIS A 291 13.13 -17.73 -12.99
N GLU A 292 13.51 -16.72 -12.19
CA GLU A 292 14.15 -16.88 -10.87
C GLU A 292 13.13 -17.14 -9.74
N LEU A 293 11.86 -16.76 -9.95
CA LEU A 293 10.74 -16.97 -9.04
C LEU A 293 11.00 -16.45 -7.61
N PRO A 294 11.17 -15.14 -7.39
CA PRO A 294 11.34 -14.57 -6.05
C PRO A 294 10.11 -14.84 -5.16
N ALA A 295 8.93 -14.75 -5.78
CA ALA A 295 7.63 -15.20 -5.30
C ALA A 295 6.93 -15.93 -6.46
N ASN A 296 5.86 -16.69 -6.20
CA ASN A 296 4.91 -17.05 -7.25
C ASN A 296 3.89 -15.91 -7.36
N PHE A 297 3.78 -15.32 -8.55
CA PHE A 297 2.73 -14.36 -8.88
C PHE A 297 1.42 -15.14 -8.99
N MET A 298 0.43 -14.88 -8.13
CA MET A 298 -0.75 -15.75 -8.01
C MET A 298 -1.90 -15.27 -8.89
N TYR A 299 -2.47 -14.10 -8.55
CA TYR A 299 -3.65 -13.54 -9.22
C TYR A 299 -3.72 -12.02 -9.02
N SER A 300 -4.40 -11.32 -9.91
CA SER A 300 -4.86 -9.94 -9.68
C SER A 300 -6.35 -9.96 -9.39
N SER A 301 -6.77 -9.23 -8.37
CA SER A 301 -8.17 -9.09 -7.98
C SER A 301 -8.86 -7.97 -8.76
N TYR A 302 -10.17 -7.97 -8.77
CA TYR A 302 -10.97 -6.77 -9.05
C TYR A 302 -11.50 -6.17 -7.74
N ASP A 303 -11.77 -4.88 -7.74
CA ASP A 303 -12.52 -4.19 -6.69
C ASP A 303 -14.00 -4.09 -7.10
N PHE A 304 -14.92 -4.31 -6.16
CA PHE A 304 -16.34 -4.52 -6.48
C PHE A 304 -17.22 -3.39 -5.94
N GLU A 305 -17.74 -2.53 -6.81
CA GLU A 305 -18.55 -1.40 -6.42
C GLU A 305 -20.04 -1.66 -6.65
N GLY A 306 -20.80 -1.74 -5.56
CA GLY A 306 -22.26 -1.85 -5.60
C GLY A 306 -22.88 -0.47 -5.76
N PHE A 307 -23.63 -0.25 -6.83
CA PHE A 307 -24.42 0.96 -7.10
C PHE A 307 -25.92 0.66 -7.10
N LEU A 308 -26.77 1.61 -6.67
CA LEU A 308 -28.20 1.52 -7.01
C LEU A 308 -28.40 1.64 -8.53
N GLN A 309 -29.34 0.86 -9.07
CA GLN A 309 -29.54 0.70 -10.52
C GLN A 309 -29.98 2.00 -11.25
N ASP A 310 -30.40 3.05 -10.53
CA ASP A 310 -30.68 4.36 -11.13
C ASP A 310 -29.50 5.35 -11.09
N ILE A 311 -28.36 4.97 -10.50
CA ILE A 311 -27.10 5.72 -10.55
C ILE A 311 -26.33 5.35 -11.83
N ASN A 312 -26.01 6.37 -12.63
CA ASN A 312 -25.17 6.24 -13.81
C ASN A 312 -23.67 6.14 -13.46
N THR A 313 -22.93 5.44 -14.32
CA THR A 313 -21.46 5.39 -14.42
C THR A 313 -21.09 5.46 -15.90
N GLU A 314 -19.86 5.85 -16.24
CA GLU A 314 -19.36 5.71 -17.61
C GLU A 314 -19.10 4.23 -17.98
N PRO A 315 -19.15 3.86 -19.29
CA PRO A 315 -18.77 2.52 -19.75
C PRO A 315 -17.38 2.08 -19.30
N GLU A 316 -16.44 3.02 -19.22
CA GLU A 316 -15.02 2.83 -18.90
C GLU A 316 -14.76 2.72 -17.37
N PHE A 317 -15.80 2.69 -16.53
CA PHE A 317 -15.67 2.58 -15.05
C PHE A 317 -14.93 1.31 -14.57
N TYR A 318 -14.85 0.26 -15.39
CA TYR A 318 -14.10 -0.96 -15.04
C TYR A 318 -12.57 -0.80 -15.20
N GLU A 319 -12.11 0.27 -15.86
CA GLU A 319 -10.71 0.49 -16.19
C GLU A 319 -9.94 1.13 -15.04
N TYR A 320 -8.63 0.88 -15.00
CA TYR A 320 -7.74 1.40 -13.98
C TYR A 320 -7.30 2.84 -14.30
N GLY A 321 -7.95 3.82 -13.69
CA GLY A 321 -7.56 5.23 -13.82
C GLY A 321 -8.67 6.19 -13.40
N TYR A 322 -8.43 7.47 -13.67
CA TYR A 322 -9.39 8.53 -13.41
C TYR A 322 -10.57 8.49 -14.37
N THR A 323 -11.76 8.35 -13.80
CA THR A 323 -13.05 8.40 -14.49
C THR A 323 -13.84 9.59 -13.91
N PRO A 324 -14.18 10.64 -14.70
CA PRO A 324 -14.77 11.89 -14.19
C PRO A 324 -16.21 11.76 -13.70
N GLY A 325 -16.39 11.11 -12.55
CA GLY A 325 -17.67 10.90 -11.88
C GLY A 325 -18.44 12.19 -11.57
N THR A 326 -17.76 13.34 -11.54
CA THR A 326 -18.37 14.68 -11.46
C THR A 326 -19.37 14.96 -12.59
N ILE A 327 -19.12 14.46 -13.81
CA ILE A 327 -20.08 14.52 -14.93
C ILE A 327 -20.83 13.20 -15.17
N ASN A 328 -20.21 12.06 -14.89
CA ASN A 328 -20.74 10.76 -15.29
C ASN A 328 -21.61 10.08 -14.23
N ARG A 329 -21.66 10.60 -13.00
CA ARG A 329 -22.54 10.11 -11.93
C ARG A 329 -23.74 11.03 -11.74
N TYR A 330 -24.92 10.53 -12.10
CA TYR A 330 -26.22 11.21 -12.00
C TYR A 330 -27.35 10.19 -11.83
N ARG A 331 -28.56 10.62 -11.47
CA ARG A 331 -29.70 9.72 -11.21
C ARG A 331 -30.70 9.66 -12.38
N GLY A 332 -30.60 8.61 -13.20
CA GLY A 332 -31.54 8.28 -14.26
C GLY A 332 -31.41 9.09 -15.55
N GLU A 333 -31.73 10.39 -15.52
CA GLU A 333 -31.43 11.33 -16.61
C GLU A 333 -30.37 12.33 -16.12
N GLN A 334 -29.52 12.85 -17.01
CA GLN A 334 -28.42 13.77 -16.67
C GLN A 334 -28.96 15.20 -16.39
N GLU A 335 -29.75 15.32 -15.32
CA GLU A 335 -30.26 16.57 -14.76
C GLU A 335 -29.88 16.64 -13.26
N VAL A 336 -29.68 17.85 -12.72
CA VAL A 336 -29.39 18.02 -11.28
C VAL A 336 -30.60 17.61 -10.45
N GLY A 337 -30.43 16.70 -9.49
CA GLY A 337 -31.50 16.39 -8.54
C GLY A 337 -31.26 15.25 -7.55
N GLY A 338 -31.57 15.53 -6.29
CA GLY A 338 -31.50 14.58 -5.19
C GLY A 338 -30.11 14.46 -4.58
N ASP A 339 -30.01 13.58 -3.59
CA ASP A 339 -28.80 13.38 -2.79
C ASP A 339 -28.04 12.13 -3.29
N PHE A 340 -26.75 12.04 -2.97
CA PHE A 340 -25.92 10.86 -3.19
C PHE A 340 -25.24 10.40 -1.88
N VAL A 341 -25.51 9.17 -1.46
CA VAL A 341 -24.96 8.61 -0.21
C VAL A 341 -24.00 7.46 -0.51
N ARG A 342 -22.72 7.60 -0.15
CA ARG A 342 -21.73 6.53 -0.19
C ARG A 342 -21.58 5.91 1.21
N LEU A 343 -21.71 4.58 1.32
CA LEU A 343 -21.53 3.85 2.58
C LEU A 343 -20.08 3.37 2.74
N ASP A 344 -19.34 4.00 3.65
CA ASP A 344 -17.91 3.76 3.86
C ASP A 344 -17.61 3.07 5.20
N ALA A 345 -16.42 2.45 5.29
CA ALA A 345 -15.90 1.86 6.53
C ALA A 345 -15.19 2.87 7.44
N THR A 346 -14.58 3.90 6.85
CA THR A 346 -13.53 4.69 7.49
C THR A 346 -13.95 6.17 7.60
N PRO A 347 -13.81 6.81 8.78
CA PRO A 347 -14.04 8.24 8.95
C PRO A 347 -12.84 9.06 8.46
N LEU A 348 -13.06 10.32 8.09
CA LEU A 348 -12.00 11.30 7.85
C LEU A 348 -10.98 11.26 9.00
N SER A 349 -9.71 11.09 8.68
CA SER A 349 -8.59 11.07 9.63
C SER A 349 -7.98 12.46 9.74
N GLU A 350 -7.58 13.00 8.58
CA GLU A 350 -6.69 14.15 8.47
C GLU A 350 -7.26 15.22 7.50
N PRO A 351 -7.74 16.37 8.00
CA PRO A 351 -8.22 17.47 7.16
C PRO A 351 -7.09 18.35 6.57
N PHE A 352 -5.85 18.25 7.04
CA PHE A 352 -4.75 19.12 6.60
C PHE A 352 -3.97 18.52 5.42
N LEU A 353 -4.18 19.07 4.21
CA LEU A 353 -3.67 18.51 2.94
C LEU A 353 -2.18 18.09 2.97
N PRO A 354 -1.22 18.89 3.48
CA PRO A 354 0.20 18.53 3.46
C PRO A 354 0.58 17.33 4.36
N GLU A 355 -0.37 16.77 5.13
CA GLU A 355 -0.19 15.57 5.95
C GLU A 355 -1.10 14.39 5.54
N GLN A 356 -1.86 14.51 4.44
CA GLN A 356 -2.74 13.42 4.00
C GLN A 356 -1.96 12.26 3.36
N ASP A 357 -1.75 11.18 4.11
CA ASP A 357 -1.19 9.90 3.64
C ASP A 357 -2.24 8.77 3.47
N ASP A 358 -3.53 9.13 3.54
CA ASP A 358 -4.66 8.19 3.53
C ASP A 358 -5.76 8.57 2.52
N ASN A 359 -6.06 7.61 1.62
CA ASN A 359 -7.10 7.66 0.58
C ASN A 359 -8.43 8.21 1.11
N ASN A 360 -8.87 7.72 2.26
CA ASN A 360 -10.19 8.02 2.78
C ASN A 360 -10.32 9.47 3.26
N SER A 361 -9.22 10.10 3.67
CA SER A 361 -9.16 11.55 3.87
C SER A 361 -9.16 12.31 2.54
N ALA A 362 -8.31 11.91 1.57
CA ALA A 362 -8.24 12.53 0.24
C ALA A 362 -9.59 12.55 -0.50
N MET A 363 -10.31 11.41 -0.55
CA MET A 363 -11.65 11.28 -1.14
C MET A 363 -12.69 12.31 -0.63
N ARG A 364 -12.47 12.88 0.56
CA ARG A 364 -13.37 13.85 1.20
C ARG A 364 -12.95 15.29 0.91
N THR A 365 -11.64 15.55 0.74
CA THR A 365 -11.13 16.83 0.24
C THR A 365 -11.32 16.97 -1.29
N ASP A 366 -11.32 15.87 -2.05
CA ASP A 366 -11.68 15.80 -3.49
C ASP A 366 -13.09 16.32 -3.81
N LEU A 367 -14.01 16.33 -2.83
CA LEU A 367 -15.32 16.95 -3.01
C LEU A 367 -15.24 18.48 -2.98
N LEU A 368 -14.23 19.04 -2.32
CA LEU A 368 -14.12 20.46 -1.96
C LEU A 368 -13.06 21.20 -2.79
N THR A 369 -12.04 20.49 -3.25
CA THR A 369 -11.05 20.95 -4.20
C THR A 369 -10.77 19.83 -5.21
N ASP A 370 -10.59 20.18 -6.48
CA ASP A 370 -9.86 19.31 -7.40
C ASP A 370 -8.34 19.36 -7.08
N ALA A 371 -7.56 18.47 -7.71
CA ALA A 371 -6.10 18.41 -7.61
C ALA A 371 -5.39 19.17 -8.76
N SER A 372 -4.06 19.06 -8.83
CA SER A 372 -3.24 19.45 -9.98
C SER A 372 -3.81 18.95 -11.31
N TYR A 373 -3.83 17.63 -11.50
CA TYR A 373 -4.39 16.92 -12.65
C TYR A 373 -4.70 15.47 -12.26
N ALA A 374 -5.34 14.73 -13.16
CA ALA A 374 -5.55 13.30 -13.04
C ALA A 374 -5.00 12.54 -14.27
N ILE A 375 -4.97 11.21 -14.22
CA ILE A 375 -4.51 10.34 -15.31
C ILE A 375 -5.59 9.29 -15.57
N ASP A 376 -6.02 9.15 -16.82
CA ASP A 376 -7.11 8.22 -17.19
C ASP A 376 -6.62 6.78 -17.49
N GLY A 377 -7.51 5.94 -18.01
CA GLY A 377 -7.23 4.54 -18.36
C GLY A 377 -6.38 4.34 -19.62
N ASP A 378 -6.25 5.34 -20.48
CA ASP A 378 -5.33 5.35 -21.63
C ASP A 378 -3.93 5.90 -21.23
N ASN A 379 -3.69 6.14 -19.94
CA ASN A 379 -2.52 6.84 -19.37
C ASN A 379 -2.36 8.30 -19.85
N GLU A 380 -3.42 8.92 -20.38
CA GLU A 380 -3.42 10.31 -20.82
C GLU A 380 -3.73 11.26 -19.64
N ILE A 381 -3.17 12.47 -19.70
CA ILE A 381 -3.32 13.48 -18.65
C ILE A 381 -4.68 14.20 -18.80
N VAL A 382 -5.40 14.32 -17.68
CA VAL A 382 -6.66 15.07 -17.55
C VAL A 382 -6.41 16.32 -16.69
N PRO A 383 -6.19 17.51 -17.29
CA PRO A 383 -5.84 18.72 -16.54
C PRO A 383 -6.97 19.17 -15.61
N LEU A 384 -6.67 19.26 -14.30
CA LEU A 384 -7.60 19.77 -13.28
C LEU A 384 -7.26 21.23 -13.00
N HIS A 385 -6.63 21.59 -11.88
CA HIS A 385 -6.14 22.96 -11.67
C HIS A 385 -5.02 23.35 -12.65
N ILE A 386 -4.20 22.37 -13.04
CA ILE A 386 -2.95 22.50 -13.80
C ILE A 386 -2.99 21.61 -15.06
N ASP A 387 -2.39 22.12 -16.13
CA ASP A 387 -1.89 21.37 -17.29
C ASP A 387 -0.37 21.24 -17.20
N ILE A 388 0.22 20.11 -17.61
CA ILE A 388 1.67 19.85 -17.47
C ILE A 388 2.28 19.31 -18.78
N GLU A 389 3.23 20.06 -19.36
CA GLU A 389 3.94 19.70 -20.60
C GLU A 389 5.45 19.51 -20.37
N ASP A 390 6.06 18.44 -20.93
CA ASP A 390 7.52 18.32 -21.08
C ASP A 390 8.03 19.38 -22.09
N ALA A 391 9.04 20.17 -21.71
CA ALA A 391 9.67 21.17 -22.58
C ALA A 391 10.41 20.56 -23.80
N GLY A 392 10.59 19.23 -23.82
CA GLY A 392 11.17 18.43 -24.89
C GLY A 392 12.52 17.79 -24.53
N ASP A 393 12.82 17.65 -23.24
CA ASP A 393 14.03 16.98 -22.72
C ASP A 393 13.79 16.14 -21.45
N SER A 394 12.54 16.06 -20.97
CA SER A 394 12.07 15.31 -19.79
C SER A 394 12.74 15.72 -18.47
N GLN A 395 13.52 16.80 -18.47
CA GLN A 395 14.11 17.40 -17.27
C GLN A 395 13.40 18.71 -16.89
N VAL A 396 12.86 19.46 -17.85
CA VAL A 396 12.07 20.67 -17.58
C VAL A 396 10.60 20.46 -17.92
N TRP A 397 9.73 20.63 -16.93
CA TRP A 397 8.27 20.50 -17.06
C TRP A 397 7.59 21.85 -16.82
N VAL A 398 6.60 22.19 -17.65
CA VAL A 398 5.89 23.47 -17.62
C VAL A 398 4.46 23.27 -17.11
N CYS A 399 4.14 23.89 -15.97
CA CYS A 399 2.84 23.80 -15.31
C CYS A 399 2.00 25.07 -15.58
N THR A 400 0.85 24.92 -16.22
CA THR A 400 -0.07 26.03 -16.56
C THR A 400 -1.38 25.91 -15.78
N LEU A 401 -1.69 26.90 -14.94
CA LEU A 401 -2.93 26.94 -14.15
C LEU A 401 -4.12 27.41 -14.99
N ARG A 402 -5.33 26.96 -14.64
CA ARG A 402 -6.58 27.50 -15.19
C ARG A 402 -6.88 28.92 -14.68
N ASP A 403 -7.48 29.75 -15.54
CA ASP A 403 -7.56 31.21 -15.32
C ASP A 403 -8.73 31.72 -14.45
N ASN A 404 -9.55 30.82 -13.89
CA ASN A 404 -10.72 31.14 -13.05
C ASN A 404 -10.76 30.42 -11.68
N LEU A 405 -9.64 29.86 -11.23
CA LEU A 405 -9.48 29.25 -9.89
C LEU A 405 -9.48 30.34 -8.81
N GLU A 406 -10.42 30.30 -7.86
CA GLU A 406 -10.59 31.30 -6.79
C GLU A 406 -10.75 30.58 -5.43
N PHE A 407 -9.79 30.81 -4.53
CA PHE A 407 -9.84 30.39 -3.14
C PHE A 407 -10.99 31.07 -2.38
N GLY A 408 -11.42 30.43 -1.30
CA GLY A 408 -12.44 30.90 -0.36
C GLY A 408 -11.94 31.98 0.60
N THR A 409 -12.22 31.85 1.89
CA THR A 409 -12.00 32.90 2.90
C THR A 409 -11.23 32.44 4.13
N ASP A 410 -10.56 33.40 4.77
CA ASP A 410 -10.08 33.31 6.16
C ASP A 410 -11.25 33.18 7.17
N ALA A 411 -10.94 32.90 8.44
CA ALA A 411 -11.93 32.76 9.51
C ALA A 411 -12.63 34.08 9.93
N ASP A 412 -12.17 35.25 9.47
CA ASP A 412 -12.85 36.54 9.64
C ASP A 412 -13.80 36.86 8.44
N GLY A 413 -13.76 36.05 7.38
CA GLY A 413 -14.58 36.11 6.17
C GLY A 413 -14.04 37.03 5.06
N ASN A 414 -12.72 37.26 5.01
CA ASN A 414 -12.06 37.95 3.89
C ASN A 414 -11.60 36.91 2.86
N ALA A 415 -11.80 37.18 1.57
CA ALA A 415 -11.39 36.25 0.51
C ALA A 415 -9.88 36.34 0.22
N TYR A 416 -9.24 35.19 0.05
CA TYR A 416 -7.87 35.08 -0.46
C TYR A 416 -7.83 35.49 -1.94
N GLY A 417 -8.79 35.00 -2.74
CA GLY A 417 -8.98 35.35 -4.15
C GLY A 417 -8.35 34.33 -5.11
N GLN A 418 -8.00 34.78 -6.32
CA GLN A 418 -7.48 33.91 -7.37
C GLN A 418 -6.26 33.09 -6.92
N MET A 419 -6.30 31.77 -7.13
CA MET A 419 -5.13 30.90 -7.03
C MET A 419 -4.16 31.24 -8.16
N THR A 420 -2.88 31.38 -7.83
CA THR A 420 -1.84 31.76 -8.79
C THR A 420 -0.67 30.77 -8.78
N ALA A 421 0.25 30.96 -9.74
CA ALA A 421 1.53 30.29 -9.69
C ALA A 421 2.41 30.73 -8.50
N GLU A 422 2.10 31.84 -7.79
CA GLU A 422 2.82 32.22 -6.57
C GLU A 422 2.48 31.24 -5.42
N ASP A 423 1.22 30.84 -5.28
CA ASP A 423 0.75 29.88 -4.27
C ASP A 423 1.36 28.48 -4.46
N TRP A 424 1.35 27.97 -5.70
CA TRP A 424 1.95 26.67 -6.04
C TRP A 424 3.46 26.67 -5.79
N VAL A 425 4.18 27.69 -6.27
CA VAL A 425 5.63 27.80 -6.05
C VAL A 425 5.94 27.90 -4.56
N PHE A 426 5.14 28.63 -3.78
CA PHE A 426 5.29 28.68 -2.32
C PHE A 426 5.08 27.30 -1.66
N GLN A 427 4.05 26.54 -2.02
CA GLN A 427 3.84 25.20 -1.44
C GLN A 427 5.01 24.26 -1.81
N LEU A 428 5.47 24.24 -3.05
CA LEU A 428 6.59 23.39 -3.47
C LEU A 428 7.93 23.81 -2.81
N GLU A 429 8.27 25.10 -2.84
CA GLU A 429 9.51 25.62 -2.24
C GLU A 429 9.50 25.49 -0.70
N TYR A 430 8.47 25.99 -0.03
CA TYR A 430 8.48 26.29 1.41
C TYR A 430 7.66 25.34 2.29
N VAL A 431 6.76 24.52 1.72
CA VAL A 431 5.98 23.52 2.48
C VAL A 431 6.50 22.10 2.22
N HIS A 432 6.75 21.74 0.96
CA HIS A 432 7.34 20.45 0.59
C HIS A 432 8.88 20.46 0.56
N GLY A 433 9.49 21.64 0.63
CA GLY A 433 10.87 21.82 1.03
C GLY A 433 11.92 21.79 -0.09
N VAL A 434 11.53 22.06 -1.34
CA VAL A 434 12.49 22.16 -2.46
C VAL A 434 13.50 23.30 -2.26
N ALA A 435 13.13 24.37 -1.53
CA ALA A 435 14.04 25.47 -1.27
C ALA A 435 15.09 25.16 -0.19
N ASP A 436 16.36 25.46 -0.51
CA ASP A 436 17.57 25.35 0.33
C ASP A 436 17.43 26.08 1.71
N ASP A 437 16.48 27.02 1.84
CA ASP A 437 16.13 27.73 3.10
C ASP A 437 14.68 27.54 3.60
N ALA A 438 13.92 26.57 3.07
CA ALA A 438 12.55 26.26 3.51
C ALA A 438 12.43 26.01 5.02
N ALA A 439 13.38 25.27 5.59
CA ALA A 439 13.42 24.95 7.01
C ALA A 439 13.72 26.15 7.94
N ASP A 440 14.11 27.32 7.42
CA ASP A 440 14.25 28.56 8.21
C ASP A 440 12.89 29.27 8.41
N LEU A 441 11.80 28.83 7.75
CA LEU A 441 10.43 29.38 7.88
C LEU A 441 9.61 28.75 9.02
N TRP A 442 9.88 27.48 9.39
CA TRP A 442 9.06 26.66 10.30
C TRP A 442 9.78 26.29 11.61
N ASP A 443 9.10 25.65 12.56
CA ASP A 443 9.73 25.14 13.79
C ASP A 443 10.27 23.70 13.60
N GLU A 444 11.53 23.42 14.01
CA GLU A 444 12.16 22.08 13.96
C GLU A 444 11.37 21.03 14.77
N GLU A 445 10.49 21.44 15.70
CA GLU A 445 9.61 20.52 16.45
C GLU A 445 8.27 20.23 15.73
N PHE A 446 7.89 20.98 14.69
CA PHE A 446 6.62 20.86 13.94
C PHE A 446 6.78 21.19 12.44
N PRO A 447 7.10 20.21 11.56
CA PRO A 447 7.20 20.43 10.12
C PRO A 447 5.86 20.87 9.50
N PRO A 448 5.88 21.50 8.30
CA PRO A 448 4.67 21.94 7.59
C PRO A 448 3.98 20.86 6.75
N SER A 449 4.64 19.72 6.50
CA SER A 449 4.21 18.65 5.60
C SER A 449 4.87 17.32 6.01
N GLU A 450 4.21 16.19 5.77
CA GLU A 450 4.82 14.85 5.83
C GLU A 450 5.40 14.41 4.46
N ALA A 451 5.08 15.12 3.37
CA ALA A 451 5.67 14.89 2.04
C ALA A 451 7.10 15.48 1.89
N LEU A 452 7.73 15.91 2.98
CA LEU A 452 9.12 16.37 3.02
C LEU A 452 10.08 15.25 2.59
N GLY A 453 10.62 15.38 1.38
CA GLY A 453 11.51 14.40 0.75
C GLY A 453 10.95 13.82 -0.56
N ASN A 454 9.62 13.83 -0.75
CA ASN A 454 9.00 13.33 -1.99
C ASN A 454 9.46 14.13 -3.23
N TYR A 455 9.71 15.42 -3.02
CA TYR A 455 10.17 16.35 -4.04
C TYR A 455 11.71 16.41 -4.19
N GLU A 456 12.50 15.50 -3.59
CA GLU A 456 13.97 15.43 -3.79
C GLU A 456 14.39 15.20 -5.26
N VAL A 457 13.46 14.77 -6.13
CA VAL A 457 13.66 14.66 -7.58
C VAL A 457 13.64 16.01 -8.33
N VAL A 458 13.20 17.10 -7.67
CA VAL A 458 13.12 18.45 -8.24
C VAL A 458 14.32 19.29 -7.78
N GLU A 459 15.18 19.76 -8.70
CA GLU A 459 16.31 20.66 -8.37
C GLU A 459 15.83 22.10 -8.14
N ASN A 460 14.82 22.57 -8.88
CA ASN A 460 14.37 23.96 -8.84
C ASN A 460 12.90 24.13 -9.28
N VAL A 461 12.21 25.11 -8.70
CA VAL A 461 10.91 25.61 -9.15
C VAL A 461 11.03 27.10 -9.52
N GLU A 462 10.58 27.53 -10.70
CA GLU A 462 10.58 28.96 -11.09
C GLU A 462 9.16 29.43 -11.50
N GLN A 463 8.65 30.49 -10.86
CA GLN A 463 7.46 31.20 -11.32
C GLN A 463 7.76 31.96 -12.63
N THR A 464 7.25 31.47 -13.76
CA THR A 464 7.47 32.09 -15.07
C THR A 464 6.35 33.04 -15.50
N GLY A 465 5.17 32.93 -14.90
CA GLY A 465 4.00 33.78 -15.15
C GLY A 465 3.05 33.90 -13.95
N GLU A 466 1.93 34.58 -14.15
CA GLU A 466 0.85 34.75 -13.16
C GLU A 466 0.08 33.43 -12.94
N LEU A 467 0.03 32.59 -13.99
CA LEU A 467 -0.62 31.28 -14.06
C LEU A 467 0.32 30.23 -14.70
N GLU A 468 1.64 30.41 -14.61
CA GLU A 468 2.64 29.54 -15.21
C GLU A 468 3.84 29.40 -14.25
N PHE A 469 4.28 28.18 -13.99
CA PHE A 469 5.55 27.88 -13.32
C PHE A 469 6.25 26.71 -14.00
N GLN A 470 7.53 26.51 -13.68
CA GLN A 470 8.36 25.45 -14.26
C GLN A 470 9.07 24.66 -13.16
N LEU A 471 9.18 23.35 -13.39
CA LEU A 471 9.93 22.40 -12.58
C LEU A 471 11.19 22.00 -13.37
N GLU A 472 12.36 22.05 -12.75
CA GLU A 472 13.62 21.51 -13.28
C GLU A 472 14.01 20.32 -12.39
N LEU A 473 14.03 19.11 -12.96
CA LEU A 473 14.36 17.87 -12.26
C LEU A 473 15.87 17.69 -12.11
N VAL A 474 16.30 16.96 -11.07
CA VAL A 474 17.72 16.68 -10.82
C VAL A 474 18.33 15.84 -11.95
N GLU A 475 17.57 14.86 -12.46
CA GLU A 475 17.90 14.02 -13.61
C GLU A 475 16.63 13.89 -14.50
N PRO A 476 16.74 13.66 -15.83
CA PRO A 476 15.58 13.60 -16.71
C PRO A 476 14.72 12.37 -16.45
N ASP A 477 13.41 12.55 -16.28
CA ASP A 477 12.45 11.47 -16.03
C ASP A 477 11.24 11.64 -16.97
N PRO A 478 11.04 10.75 -17.96
CA PRO A 478 9.95 10.85 -18.94
C PRO A 478 8.59 10.44 -18.34
N ALA A 479 8.59 9.77 -17.20
CA ALA A 479 7.40 9.34 -16.47
C ALA A 479 7.04 10.29 -15.32
N PHE A 480 7.76 11.41 -15.13
CA PHE A 480 7.55 12.33 -14.00
C PHE A 480 6.09 12.81 -13.87
N SER A 481 5.42 13.12 -14.98
CA SER A 481 4.00 13.50 -14.96
C SER A 481 3.07 12.36 -14.52
N LEU A 482 3.48 11.10 -14.69
CA LEU A 482 2.79 9.91 -14.22
C LEU A 482 3.18 9.50 -12.79
N ARG A 483 4.21 10.13 -12.21
CA ARG A 483 4.65 9.86 -10.83
C ARG A 483 3.84 10.67 -9.81
N PRO A 484 3.54 10.08 -8.65
CA PRO A 484 2.80 10.73 -7.56
C PRO A 484 3.69 11.70 -6.76
N VAL A 485 4.37 12.60 -7.47
CA VAL A 485 5.15 13.70 -6.89
C VAL A 485 4.31 14.96 -6.90
N ILE A 486 3.89 15.43 -8.09
CA ILE A 486 2.94 16.54 -8.26
C ILE A 486 1.57 16.07 -8.79
N TRP A 487 1.46 14.85 -9.32
CA TRP A 487 0.17 14.25 -9.65
C TRP A 487 -0.67 14.06 -8.38
N GLY A 488 -1.91 14.54 -8.38
CA GLY A 488 -2.83 14.43 -7.24
C GLY A 488 -2.62 15.47 -6.14
N GLU A 489 -1.58 16.30 -6.21
CA GLU A 489 -1.29 17.36 -5.23
C GLU A 489 -2.45 18.38 -5.11
N GLN A 490 -2.74 18.81 -3.88
CA GLN A 490 -3.77 19.80 -3.54
C GLN A 490 -3.15 20.90 -2.65
N ILE A 491 -3.34 22.18 -3.01
CA ILE A 491 -2.66 23.30 -2.32
C ILE A 491 -3.58 24.14 -1.44
N LEU A 492 -2.99 24.73 -0.40
CA LEU A 492 -3.60 25.78 0.43
C LEU A 492 -3.12 27.18 -0.04
N PRO A 493 -3.85 28.27 0.26
CA PRO A 493 -3.41 29.63 -0.08
C PRO A 493 -2.08 30.00 0.59
N GLN A 494 -1.18 30.70 -0.11
CA GLN A 494 0.07 31.17 0.49
C GLN A 494 -0.19 32.07 1.72
N GLU A 495 -1.18 32.97 1.65
CA GLU A 495 -1.50 33.87 2.77
C GLU A 495 -1.93 33.11 4.05
N LEU A 496 -2.49 31.91 3.94
CA LEU A 496 -2.85 31.05 5.08
C LEU A 496 -1.60 30.47 5.75
N PHE A 497 -0.63 29.97 4.98
CA PHE A 497 0.66 29.55 5.54
C PHE A 497 1.42 30.73 6.18
N GLU A 498 1.42 31.91 5.53
CA GLU A 498 2.09 33.12 6.05
C GLU A 498 1.48 33.66 7.37
N GLU A 499 0.18 33.51 7.61
CA GLU A 499 -0.43 33.96 8.89
C GLU A 499 0.03 33.09 10.07
N TYR A 500 0.21 31.79 9.86
CA TYR A 500 0.50 30.83 10.92
C TYR A 500 2.00 30.54 11.11
N ALA A 501 2.85 30.70 10.09
CA ALA A 501 4.29 30.45 10.16
C ALA A 501 4.98 31.21 11.33
N PRO A 502 5.85 30.56 12.13
CA PRO A 502 6.39 29.20 11.99
C PRO A 502 5.54 28.10 12.65
N ASP A 503 4.37 28.43 13.20
CA ASP A 503 3.58 27.57 14.09
C ASP A 503 2.59 26.70 13.28
N ALA A 504 3.12 25.66 12.64
CA ALA A 504 2.32 24.73 11.86
C ALA A 504 1.38 23.87 12.73
N GLU A 505 1.60 23.73 14.05
CA GLU A 505 0.63 23.09 14.97
C GLU A 505 -0.63 23.96 15.08
N ALA A 506 -0.49 25.29 15.15
CA ALA A 506 -1.61 26.22 15.14
C ALA A 506 -2.35 26.29 13.78
N LEU A 507 -1.70 25.98 12.66
CA LEU A 507 -2.35 25.86 11.33
C LEU A 507 -3.25 24.63 11.25
N ARG A 508 -2.78 23.46 11.70
CA ARG A 508 -3.60 22.24 11.79
C ARG A 508 -4.85 22.43 12.66
N GLU A 509 -4.74 23.19 13.76
CA GLU A 509 -5.88 23.56 14.62
C GLU A 509 -6.75 24.73 14.10
N SER A 510 -6.51 25.27 12.89
CA SER A 510 -7.22 26.46 12.40
C SER A 510 -8.67 26.19 11.95
N THR A 511 -9.50 27.24 11.92
CA THR A 511 -10.88 27.14 11.42
C THR A 511 -10.91 26.99 9.89
N GLU A 512 -9.94 27.57 9.19
CA GLU A 512 -9.79 27.43 7.74
C GLU A 512 -9.55 25.97 7.36
N VAL A 513 -8.65 25.28 8.06
CA VAL A 513 -8.38 23.85 7.84
C VAL A 513 -9.56 22.99 8.34
N THR A 514 -10.04 23.20 9.56
CA THR A 514 -11.04 22.30 10.18
C THR A 514 -12.51 22.52 9.75
N GLU A 515 -12.83 23.67 9.14
CA GLU A 515 -14.14 23.96 8.52
C GLU A 515 -14.00 24.22 6.99
N PHE A 516 -12.85 23.91 6.39
CA PHE A 516 -12.53 23.97 4.95
C PHE A 516 -12.85 25.30 4.24
N THR A 517 -12.77 26.44 4.95
CA THR A 517 -13.28 27.73 4.45
C THR A 517 -12.47 28.31 3.28
N TRP A 518 -11.24 27.84 3.06
CA TRP A 518 -10.33 28.27 2.00
C TRP A 518 -10.66 27.72 0.60
N THR A 519 -11.60 26.77 0.49
CA THR A 519 -11.82 25.96 -0.74
C THR A 519 -12.52 26.69 -1.90
N GLY A 520 -13.35 27.69 -1.63
CA GLY A 520 -13.86 28.62 -2.66
C GLY A 520 -14.63 27.95 -3.81
N ASN A 521 -14.15 28.11 -5.05
CA ASN A 521 -14.73 27.49 -6.24
C ASN A 521 -13.98 26.24 -6.74
N LEU A 522 -12.97 25.78 -6.00
CA LEU A 522 -11.94 24.84 -6.48
C LEU A 522 -12.41 23.40 -6.65
N GLY A 523 -13.56 23.02 -6.10
CA GLY A 523 -14.12 21.67 -6.19
C GLY A 523 -15.64 21.64 -6.37
N PRO A 524 -16.20 20.47 -6.77
CA PRO A 524 -17.58 20.33 -7.22
C PRO A 524 -18.64 20.48 -6.11
N TYR A 525 -18.25 20.39 -4.84
CA TYR A 525 -19.10 20.62 -3.67
C TYR A 525 -18.42 21.60 -2.69
N THR A 526 -19.17 22.02 -1.68
CA THR A 526 -18.73 22.89 -0.59
C THR A 526 -19.12 22.23 0.74
N PHE A 527 -18.26 22.32 1.75
CA PHE A 527 -18.45 21.68 3.06
C PHE A 527 -19.75 22.15 3.77
N ASP A 528 -20.47 21.23 4.42
CA ASP A 528 -21.68 21.53 5.21
C ASP A 528 -21.60 21.03 6.67
N ASP A 529 -21.26 19.75 6.90
CA ASP A 529 -21.16 19.18 8.26
C ASP A 529 -20.23 17.95 8.33
N TRP A 530 -19.58 17.74 9.48
CA TRP A 530 -18.78 16.55 9.78
C TRP A 530 -19.09 16.00 11.17
N VAL A 531 -19.54 14.75 11.21
CA VAL A 531 -19.77 13.95 12.41
C VAL A 531 -18.67 12.90 12.51
N ALA A 532 -17.60 13.21 13.22
CA ALA A 532 -16.45 12.31 13.38
C ALA A 532 -16.78 11.03 14.18
N GLY A 533 -16.21 9.90 13.75
CA GLY A 533 -16.24 8.62 14.46
C GLY A 533 -16.72 7.44 13.61
N ALA A 534 -16.69 6.25 14.22
CA ALA A 534 -16.97 4.95 13.57
C ALA A 534 -18.41 4.76 13.03
N SER A 535 -19.38 5.51 13.55
CA SER A 535 -20.74 5.63 13.00
C SER A 535 -21.01 7.11 12.73
N GLY A 536 -20.41 7.64 11.67
CA GLY A 536 -20.22 9.08 11.42
C GLY A 536 -20.66 9.51 10.02
N SER A 537 -20.41 10.77 9.66
CA SER A 537 -20.73 11.29 8.32
C SER A 537 -19.89 12.49 7.94
N PHE A 538 -19.59 12.65 6.66
CA PHE A 538 -19.04 13.88 6.07
C PHE A 538 -19.95 14.30 4.91
N THR A 539 -20.46 15.53 4.95
CA THR A 539 -21.48 16.03 4.02
C THR A 539 -21.02 17.30 3.33
N ALA A 540 -21.16 17.32 2.00
CA ALA A 540 -20.91 18.49 1.17
C ALA A 540 -22.13 18.81 0.28
N THR A 541 -22.41 20.09 0.07
CA THR A 541 -23.50 20.61 -0.76
C THR A 541 -22.97 21.06 -2.12
N ARG A 542 -23.74 20.87 -3.19
CA ARG A 542 -23.38 21.23 -4.57
C ARG A 542 -22.80 22.64 -4.70
N ASN A 543 -21.60 22.78 -5.27
CA ASN A 543 -20.97 24.08 -5.50
C ASN A 543 -21.52 24.70 -6.79
N GLU A 544 -22.31 25.76 -6.66
CA GLU A 544 -22.90 26.44 -7.82
C GLU A 544 -21.87 27.24 -8.63
N ASP A 545 -20.77 27.68 -8.00
CA ASP A 545 -19.76 28.55 -8.61
C ASP A 545 -18.51 27.77 -9.10
N TYR A 546 -18.52 26.42 -9.02
CA TYR A 546 -17.41 25.50 -9.39
C TYR A 546 -16.75 25.82 -10.74
N TYR A 547 -15.42 25.97 -10.73
CA TYR A 547 -14.66 26.60 -11.82
C TYR A 547 -14.80 25.90 -13.19
N MET A 548 -14.83 24.56 -13.25
CA MET A 548 -14.94 23.80 -14.51
C MET A 548 -16.19 24.13 -15.32
N ARG A 549 -17.27 24.58 -14.66
CA ARG A 549 -18.57 24.85 -15.29
C ARG A 549 -18.50 25.95 -16.36
N GLU A 550 -17.58 26.92 -16.20
CA GLU A 550 -17.39 28.00 -17.18
C GLU A 550 -16.54 27.58 -18.40
N HIS A 551 -15.73 26.52 -18.28
CA HIS A 551 -14.80 26.08 -19.34
C HIS A 551 -15.44 25.31 -20.50
N THR A 552 -16.76 25.14 -20.52
CA THR A 552 -17.51 24.51 -21.63
C THR A 552 -17.49 25.32 -22.94
N ALA A 553 -17.12 26.61 -22.88
CA ALA A 553 -17.16 27.51 -24.03
C ALA A 553 -15.81 28.18 -24.40
N ASP A 554 -14.93 28.38 -23.42
CA ASP A 554 -13.61 29.00 -23.57
C ASP A 554 -12.75 28.58 -22.35
N SER A 555 -11.45 28.29 -22.56
CA SER A 555 -10.50 27.99 -21.48
C SER A 555 -9.08 28.29 -21.96
N ASN A 556 -8.19 28.64 -21.04
CA ASN A 556 -6.77 28.81 -21.32
C ASN A 556 -6.01 27.46 -21.38
N VAL A 557 -6.56 26.42 -20.74
CA VAL A 557 -6.03 25.04 -20.70
C VAL A 557 -6.85 24.17 -21.67
N GLN A 558 -8.01 23.69 -21.23
CA GLN A 558 -8.80 22.69 -21.95
C GLN A 558 -10.29 23.06 -21.89
N VAL A 559 -10.93 23.11 -23.08
CA VAL A 559 -12.37 23.33 -23.21
C VAL A 559 -13.10 22.01 -22.92
N MET A 560 -13.97 22.03 -21.91
CA MET A 560 -14.65 20.86 -21.38
C MET A 560 -15.92 20.53 -22.19
N ASP A 561 -16.47 19.32 -22.04
CA ASP A 561 -17.75 18.94 -22.66
C ASP A 561 -18.94 19.78 -22.13
N ASP A 562 -19.97 20.00 -22.97
CA ASP A 562 -21.21 20.72 -22.62
C ASP A 562 -21.83 20.24 -21.28
N ALA A 563 -21.66 18.97 -20.90
CA ALA A 563 -22.13 18.40 -19.63
C ALA A 563 -21.62 19.17 -18.39
N TRP A 564 -20.36 19.61 -18.37
CA TRP A 564 -19.75 20.27 -17.22
C TRP A 564 -20.49 21.55 -16.80
N ALA A 565 -21.25 22.20 -17.68
CA ALA A 565 -22.01 23.41 -17.36
C ALA A 565 -23.03 23.22 -16.22
N ASP A 566 -23.60 22.01 -16.08
CA ASP A 566 -24.57 21.67 -15.03
C ASP A 566 -24.04 20.64 -14.01
N ALA A 567 -22.74 20.33 -14.02
CA ALA A 567 -22.10 19.43 -13.07
C ALA A 567 -21.81 20.10 -11.69
N PRO A 568 -21.70 19.32 -10.59
CA PRO A 568 -22.10 17.91 -10.48
C PRO A 568 -23.63 17.78 -10.46
N TYR A 569 -24.16 16.55 -10.52
CA TYR A 569 -25.61 16.31 -10.69
C TYR A 569 -26.40 15.99 -9.41
N PHE A 570 -25.77 15.98 -8.24
CA PHE A 570 -26.45 15.81 -6.95
C PHE A 570 -26.42 17.10 -6.13
N GLU A 571 -27.51 17.37 -5.40
CA GLU A 571 -27.68 18.55 -4.53
C GLU A 571 -26.79 18.44 -3.28
N THR A 572 -26.59 17.21 -2.77
CA THR A 572 -25.65 16.88 -1.70
C THR A 572 -24.90 15.57 -2.00
N TYR A 573 -23.66 15.48 -1.53
CA TYR A 573 -22.88 14.25 -1.46
C TYR A 573 -22.58 13.97 0.01
N GLN A 574 -22.87 12.76 0.47
CA GLN A 574 -22.60 12.32 1.83
C GLN A 574 -21.76 11.04 1.83
N PHE A 575 -20.61 11.08 2.49
CA PHE A 575 -19.96 9.88 3.01
C PHE A 575 -20.63 9.53 4.35
N ASP A 576 -21.26 8.36 4.43
CA ASP A 576 -21.93 7.84 5.63
C ASP A 576 -21.15 6.62 6.12
N VAL A 577 -20.59 6.74 7.32
CA VAL A 577 -19.55 5.84 7.85
C VAL A 577 -20.17 4.88 8.86
N GLU A 578 -19.90 3.59 8.71
CA GLU A 578 -20.21 2.55 9.70
C GLU A 578 -19.12 1.48 9.65
N ASP A 579 -18.25 1.41 10.67
CA ASP A 579 -17.08 0.53 10.69
C ASP A 579 -17.46 -0.97 10.63
N GLU A 580 -18.46 -1.37 11.41
CA GLU A 580 -19.02 -2.72 11.48
C GLU A 580 -19.62 -3.15 10.13
N ARG A 581 -18.80 -3.88 9.36
CA ARG A 581 -19.12 -4.44 8.04
C ARG A 581 -20.51 -5.09 7.99
N SER A 582 -20.93 -5.80 9.04
CA SER A 582 -22.25 -6.45 9.05
C SER A 582 -23.41 -5.45 9.11
N THR A 583 -23.30 -4.37 9.88
CA THR A 583 -24.28 -3.27 9.87
C THR A 583 -24.27 -2.58 8.50
N ARG A 584 -23.09 -2.24 7.96
CA ARG A 584 -22.97 -1.52 6.68
C ARG A 584 -23.63 -2.28 5.52
N LEU A 585 -23.44 -3.60 5.47
CA LEU A 585 -24.14 -4.49 4.54
C LEU A 585 -25.65 -4.58 4.80
N GLU A 586 -26.13 -4.59 6.05
CA GLU A 586 -27.58 -4.53 6.34
C GLU A 586 -28.21 -3.20 5.87
N ARG A 587 -27.48 -2.09 5.96
CA ARG A 587 -27.91 -0.76 5.47
C ARG A 587 -27.97 -0.69 3.95
N PHE A 588 -26.96 -1.21 3.25
CA PHE A 588 -26.97 -1.21 1.78
C PHE A 588 -28.11 -2.08 1.21
N ARG A 589 -28.33 -3.29 1.77
CA ARG A 589 -29.49 -4.14 1.44
C ARG A 589 -30.86 -3.48 1.73
N ALA A 590 -30.91 -2.42 2.54
CA ALA A 590 -32.11 -1.67 2.85
C ALA A 590 -32.34 -0.45 1.94
N GLY A 591 -31.41 -0.15 1.03
CA GLY A 591 -31.43 1.04 0.18
C GLY A 591 -31.11 2.34 0.94
N GLU A 592 -30.26 2.26 1.97
CA GLU A 592 -29.78 3.45 2.71
C GLU A 592 -28.55 4.11 2.07
N GLY A 593 -28.00 3.55 0.99
CA GLY A 593 -26.87 4.10 0.25
C GLY A 593 -27.00 3.88 -1.26
N ASP A 594 -26.37 4.76 -2.03
CA ASP A 594 -26.31 4.78 -3.49
C ASP A 594 -25.06 4.08 -4.06
N ARG A 595 -23.95 4.07 -3.29
CA ARG A 595 -22.69 3.36 -3.57
C ARG A 595 -22.15 2.68 -2.31
N MET A 596 -21.59 1.48 -2.46
CA MET A 596 -20.80 0.80 -1.43
C MET A 596 -19.76 -0.14 -2.07
N LEU A 597 -18.50 -0.05 -1.63
CA LEU A 597 -17.48 -1.07 -1.92
C LEU A 597 -17.88 -2.40 -1.26
N LEU A 598 -18.13 -3.41 -2.07
CA LEU A 598 -18.63 -4.72 -1.70
C LEU A 598 -17.48 -5.69 -1.39
N PRO A 599 -17.52 -6.38 -0.25
CA PRO A 599 -16.68 -7.55 -0.02
C PRO A 599 -16.96 -8.64 -1.06
N SER A 600 -15.91 -9.22 -1.64
CA SER A 600 -15.98 -10.24 -2.71
C SER A 600 -16.88 -11.44 -2.37
N ASP A 601 -16.95 -11.83 -1.09
CA ASP A 601 -17.80 -12.92 -0.62
C ASP A 601 -19.30 -12.56 -0.53
N ASN A 602 -19.66 -11.27 -0.53
CA ASN A 602 -21.02 -10.76 -0.60
C ASN A 602 -21.48 -10.40 -2.03
N VAL A 603 -20.59 -10.22 -3.01
CA VAL A 603 -20.96 -9.77 -4.37
C VAL A 603 -22.03 -10.68 -5.00
N ALA A 604 -21.86 -12.00 -4.91
CA ALA A 604 -22.81 -13.00 -5.41
C ALA A 604 -24.23 -12.90 -4.79
N GLU A 605 -24.36 -12.32 -3.60
CA GLU A 605 -25.65 -12.06 -2.95
C GLU A 605 -26.36 -10.88 -3.63
N PHE A 606 -25.63 -9.79 -3.89
CA PHE A 606 -26.17 -8.60 -4.54
C PHE A 606 -26.52 -8.87 -6.02
N GLU A 607 -25.67 -9.58 -6.76
CA GLU A 607 -25.94 -9.96 -8.15
C GLU A 607 -27.21 -10.83 -8.34
N GLN A 608 -27.58 -11.63 -7.34
CA GLN A 608 -28.60 -12.68 -7.48
C GLN A 608 -29.92 -12.39 -6.76
N ASP A 609 -29.88 -11.74 -5.59
CA ASP A 609 -31.06 -11.47 -4.77
C ASP A 609 -31.49 -9.97 -4.76
N HIS A 610 -30.68 -9.05 -5.32
CA HIS A 610 -30.95 -7.60 -5.33
C HIS A 610 -31.09 -7.02 -6.76
N ASP A 611 -32.25 -7.23 -7.39
CA ASP A 611 -32.66 -6.64 -8.69
C ASP A 611 -32.48 -5.10 -8.79
N ASP A 612 -32.37 -4.40 -7.66
CA ASP A 612 -32.24 -2.95 -7.53
C ASP A 612 -30.80 -2.42 -7.37
N ILE A 613 -29.82 -3.32 -7.26
CA ILE A 613 -28.38 -3.01 -7.20
C ILE A 613 -27.69 -3.55 -8.47
N ARG A 614 -26.76 -2.78 -9.02
CA ARG A 614 -25.77 -3.22 -10.01
C ARG A 614 -24.43 -3.34 -9.28
N VAL A 615 -23.74 -4.45 -9.43
CA VAL A 615 -22.30 -4.52 -9.12
C VAL A 615 -21.53 -4.18 -10.38
N GLU A 616 -20.45 -3.42 -10.25
CA GLU A 616 -19.45 -3.22 -11.28
C GLU A 616 -18.07 -3.53 -10.73
N ASP A 617 -17.25 -4.16 -11.57
CA ASP A 617 -15.91 -4.65 -11.23
C ASP A 617 -14.89 -3.65 -11.78
N GLN A 618 -13.95 -3.19 -10.97
CA GLN A 618 -12.87 -2.29 -11.37
C GLN A 618 -11.51 -3.00 -11.31
N GLN A 619 -10.66 -2.78 -12.31
CA GLN A 619 -9.28 -3.26 -12.33
C GLN A 619 -8.49 -2.73 -11.13
N SER A 620 -7.98 -3.64 -10.29
CA SER A 620 -7.12 -3.32 -9.15
C SER A 620 -5.65 -3.49 -9.55
N PRO A 621 -4.75 -2.54 -9.27
CA PRO A 621 -3.32 -2.63 -9.63
C PRO A 621 -2.54 -3.67 -8.82
N TYR A 622 -3.20 -4.36 -7.89
CA TYR A 622 -2.59 -5.29 -6.96
C TYR A 622 -2.47 -6.70 -7.54
N VAL A 623 -1.23 -7.17 -7.65
CA VAL A 623 -0.94 -8.60 -7.86
C VAL A 623 -0.69 -9.24 -6.50
N ASN A 624 -1.37 -10.35 -6.22
CA ASN A 624 -1.22 -11.14 -5.01
C ASN A 624 -0.05 -12.10 -5.16
N PHE A 625 0.84 -12.12 -4.17
CA PHE A 625 2.06 -12.92 -4.19
C PHE A 625 2.00 -14.07 -3.18
N LEU A 626 2.61 -15.20 -3.55
CA LEU A 626 3.04 -16.25 -2.61
C LEU A 626 4.56 -16.13 -2.46
N PHE A 627 5.00 -15.47 -1.39
CA PHE A 627 6.43 -15.25 -1.14
C PHE A 627 7.12 -16.55 -0.67
N PHE A 628 8.32 -16.80 -1.17
CA PHE A 628 9.19 -17.90 -0.75
C PHE A 628 10.24 -17.40 0.24
N ASN A 629 10.38 -18.03 1.42
CA ASN A 629 11.45 -17.70 2.36
C ASN A 629 12.80 -18.24 1.84
N GLN A 630 13.64 -17.32 1.36
CA GLN A 630 14.96 -17.62 0.82
C GLN A 630 16.09 -17.43 1.86
N ARG A 631 15.76 -16.99 3.09
CA ARG A 631 16.73 -16.80 4.18
C ARG A 631 17.12 -18.10 4.87
N SER A 632 18.16 -18.05 5.71
CA SER A 632 18.77 -19.21 6.38
C SER A 632 17.82 -20.11 7.21
N ASN A 633 16.64 -19.63 7.62
CA ASN A 633 15.63 -20.43 8.31
C ASN A 633 14.55 -21.04 7.39
N GLY A 634 14.49 -20.64 6.12
CA GLY A 634 13.54 -21.16 5.14
C GLY A 634 13.86 -22.58 4.67
N SER A 635 12.80 -23.33 4.38
CA SER A 635 12.80 -24.68 3.85
C SER A 635 13.67 -24.81 2.59
N PRO A 636 14.40 -25.93 2.38
CA PRO A 636 15.20 -26.14 1.19
C PRO A 636 14.43 -25.92 -0.11
N ILE A 637 13.14 -26.29 -0.18
CA ILE A 637 12.33 -26.12 -1.40
C ILE A 637 12.04 -24.65 -1.74
N CYS A 638 12.05 -23.75 -0.76
CA CYS A 638 11.91 -22.30 -0.99
C CYS A 638 13.24 -21.65 -1.38
N ARG A 639 14.37 -22.18 -0.89
CA ARG A 639 15.72 -21.66 -1.18
C ARG A 639 16.27 -22.10 -2.55
N GLU A 640 16.06 -23.35 -2.95
CA GLU A 640 16.50 -23.83 -4.27
C GLU A 640 15.51 -23.37 -5.36
N ARG A 641 16.03 -22.79 -6.45
CA ARG A 641 15.22 -22.28 -7.57
C ARG A 641 14.36 -23.37 -8.23
N ASP A 642 14.89 -24.58 -8.39
CA ASP A 642 14.14 -25.71 -8.95
C ASP A 642 12.99 -26.17 -8.02
N GLY A 643 13.14 -25.96 -6.70
CA GLY A 643 12.08 -26.20 -5.72
C GLY A 643 10.95 -25.17 -5.85
N ARG A 644 11.29 -23.89 -6.07
CA ARG A 644 10.31 -22.83 -6.36
C ARG A 644 9.58 -23.08 -7.68
N GLU A 645 10.28 -23.51 -8.73
CA GLU A 645 9.65 -23.90 -10.00
C GLU A 645 8.72 -25.11 -9.84
N ALA A 646 9.17 -26.16 -9.15
CA ALA A 646 8.34 -27.35 -8.90
C ALA A 646 7.06 -27.00 -8.13
N MET A 647 7.11 -26.09 -7.15
CA MET A 647 5.92 -25.57 -6.47
C MET A 647 5.04 -24.73 -7.41
N ALA A 648 5.62 -23.76 -8.12
CA ALA A 648 4.87 -22.86 -9.00
C ALA A 648 4.12 -23.60 -10.13
N ARG A 649 4.70 -24.69 -10.66
CA ARG A 649 4.10 -25.53 -11.71
C ARG A 649 2.79 -26.21 -11.32
N VAL A 650 2.66 -26.64 -10.06
CA VAL A 650 1.53 -27.48 -9.61
C VAL A 650 0.46 -26.72 -8.82
N ILE A 651 0.80 -25.54 -8.27
CA ILE A 651 -0.17 -24.68 -7.56
C ILE A 651 -1.20 -24.15 -8.57
N ASP A 652 -2.45 -24.56 -8.38
CA ASP A 652 -3.53 -24.34 -9.33
C ASP A 652 -4.14 -22.93 -9.15
N LYS A 653 -3.80 -22.03 -10.07
CA LYS A 653 -4.29 -20.66 -10.07
C LYS A 653 -5.72 -20.56 -10.59
N GLU A 654 -6.15 -21.44 -11.50
CA GLU A 654 -7.50 -21.44 -12.06
C GLU A 654 -8.51 -21.90 -11.01
N THR A 655 -8.23 -22.96 -10.25
CA THR A 655 -9.07 -23.34 -9.09
C THR A 655 -9.09 -22.23 -8.02
N ILE A 656 -7.99 -21.49 -7.83
CA ILE A 656 -7.93 -20.34 -6.93
C ILE A 656 -8.82 -19.17 -7.44
N THR A 657 -8.78 -18.83 -8.73
CA THR A 657 -9.51 -17.67 -9.29
C THR A 657 -10.99 -17.96 -9.56
N ASP A 658 -11.27 -19.14 -10.10
CA ASP A 658 -12.57 -19.47 -10.70
C ASP A 658 -13.47 -20.17 -9.69
N ASP A 659 -12.93 -21.03 -8.82
CA ASP A 659 -13.71 -21.81 -7.85
C ASP A 659 -13.67 -21.18 -6.43
N ILE A 660 -12.48 -20.78 -5.94
CA ILE A 660 -12.33 -20.20 -4.58
C ILE A 660 -12.70 -18.71 -4.56
N LEU A 661 -12.11 -17.89 -5.45
CA LEU A 661 -12.43 -16.47 -5.59
C LEU A 661 -13.71 -16.24 -6.41
N ARG A 662 -14.18 -17.25 -7.18
CA ARG A 662 -15.48 -17.30 -7.88
C ARG A 662 -15.57 -16.36 -9.08
N GLU A 663 -14.62 -16.48 -10.00
CA GLU A 663 -14.47 -15.66 -11.22
C GLU A 663 -14.21 -14.16 -10.92
N ARG A 664 -13.70 -13.83 -9.71
CA ARG A 664 -13.47 -12.45 -9.21
C ARG A 664 -12.00 -12.03 -9.13
N ALA A 665 -11.14 -12.81 -9.75
CA ALA A 665 -9.74 -12.53 -9.95
C ALA A 665 -9.31 -13.23 -11.25
N GLN A 666 -8.13 -12.89 -11.77
CA GLN A 666 -7.54 -13.56 -12.93
C GLN A 666 -6.15 -14.09 -12.57
N PRO A 667 -5.71 -15.26 -13.10
CA PRO A 667 -4.34 -15.73 -12.92
C PRO A 667 -3.32 -14.70 -13.41
N VAL A 668 -2.16 -14.66 -12.77
CA VAL A 668 -1.07 -13.77 -13.18
C VAL A 668 0.25 -14.54 -13.25
N HIS A 669 1.10 -14.12 -14.18
CA HIS A 669 2.37 -14.79 -14.50
C HIS A 669 3.60 -13.90 -14.30
N SER A 670 3.45 -12.59 -14.04
CA SER A 670 4.54 -11.65 -13.76
C SER A 670 4.20 -10.72 -12.58
N ASN A 671 5.08 -9.76 -12.25
CA ASN A 671 4.74 -8.69 -11.31
C ASN A 671 3.80 -7.62 -11.89
N GLN A 672 3.49 -7.67 -13.20
CA GLN A 672 2.48 -6.84 -13.87
C GLN A 672 1.18 -7.65 -14.12
N PRO A 673 -0.01 -7.04 -13.95
CA PRO A 673 -1.28 -7.66 -14.34
C PRO A 673 -1.45 -7.66 -15.88
N PRO A 674 -2.22 -8.61 -16.47
CA PRO A 674 -2.39 -8.75 -17.93
C PRO A 674 -3.00 -7.56 -18.69
N TRP A 675 -3.47 -6.51 -18.00
CA TRP A 675 -3.97 -5.27 -18.61
C TRP A 675 -2.96 -4.12 -18.58
N SER A 676 -1.83 -4.27 -17.86
CA SER A 676 -0.75 -3.29 -17.82
C SER A 676 -0.03 -3.24 -19.18
N GLU A 677 0.32 -2.05 -19.66
CA GLU A 677 1.13 -1.89 -20.88
C GLU A 677 2.49 -2.59 -20.79
N TRP A 678 3.00 -2.74 -19.56
CA TRP A 678 4.27 -3.38 -19.22
C TRP A 678 4.17 -4.91 -19.10
N TYR A 679 3.11 -5.55 -19.59
CA TYR A 679 2.94 -7.00 -19.64
C TYR A 679 3.09 -7.55 -21.06
N ASP A 680 4.07 -8.45 -21.28
CA ASP A 680 4.22 -9.22 -22.53
C ASP A 680 3.99 -10.73 -22.28
N GLU A 681 3.03 -11.31 -23.01
CA GLU A 681 2.68 -12.74 -23.01
C GLU A 681 3.76 -13.62 -23.66
N ASP A 682 4.58 -13.11 -24.59
CA ASP A 682 5.70 -13.84 -25.20
C ASP A 682 6.95 -13.88 -24.26
N VAL A 683 6.91 -13.16 -23.12
CA VAL A 683 8.03 -13.00 -22.16
C VAL A 683 7.76 -13.69 -20.82
N ALA A 684 6.56 -13.54 -20.24
CA ALA A 684 6.24 -14.09 -18.93
C ALA A 684 6.24 -15.63 -18.93
N THR A 685 6.94 -16.26 -17.98
CA THR A 685 6.88 -17.73 -17.85
C THR A 685 5.59 -18.15 -17.14
N GLU A 686 4.64 -18.69 -17.90
CA GLU A 686 3.38 -19.20 -17.37
C GLU A 686 3.60 -20.45 -16.49
N TYR A 687 2.99 -20.42 -15.31
CA TYR A 687 2.96 -21.52 -14.34
C TYR A 687 1.62 -21.50 -13.60
N GLY A 688 1.08 -22.68 -13.29
CA GLY A 688 -0.12 -22.84 -12.46
C GLY A 688 -1.46 -22.71 -13.19
N VAL A 689 -1.48 -22.90 -14.52
CA VAL A 689 -2.66 -22.84 -15.41
C VAL A 689 -2.59 -23.99 -16.42
N ASP A 690 -3.74 -24.45 -16.93
CA ASP A 690 -3.89 -25.56 -17.90
C ASP A 690 -3.19 -26.87 -17.43
N ILE A 691 -3.08 -27.08 -16.11
CA ILE A 691 -2.17 -28.06 -15.46
C ILE A 691 -2.44 -29.50 -15.88
N THR A 692 -1.39 -30.23 -16.28
CA THR A 692 -1.48 -31.63 -16.72
C THR A 692 -0.64 -32.61 -15.89
N GLU A 693 -0.88 -33.93 -16.09
CA GLU A 693 -0.01 -35.01 -15.59
C GLU A 693 1.46 -34.78 -16.00
N GLU A 694 1.72 -34.21 -17.18
CA GLU A 694 3.08 -33.94 -17.68
C GLU A 694 3.78 -32.83 -16.89
N ASP A 695 3.04 -31.90 -16.27
CA ASP A 695 3.59 -30.79 -15.48
C ASP A 695 3.91 -31.19 -14.05
N ILE A 696 3.09 -32.05 -13.45
CA ILE A 696 3.39 -32.71 -12.18
C ILE A 696 4.62 -33.63 -12.33
N VAL A 697 4.72 -34.34 -13.46
CA VAL A 697 5.91 -35.15 -13.78
C VAL A 697 7.14 -34.28 -13.97
N GLN A 698 7.06 -33.15 -14.70
CA GLN A 698 8.17 -32.19 -14.80
C GLN A 698 8.60 -31.64 -13.43
N ALA A 699 7.65 -31.27 -12.57
CA ALA A 699 7.92 -30.79 -11.22
C ALA A 699 8.61 -31.86 -10.34
N ARG A 700 8.21 -33.14 -10.47
CA ARG A 700 8.90 -34.27 -9.81
C ARG A 700 10.29 -34.52 -10.41
N GLU A 701 10.47 -34.44 -11.74
CA GLU A 701 11.78 -34.60 -12.40
C GLU A 701 12.77 -33.49 -12.01
N LEU A 702 12.33 -32.23 -11.87
CA LEU A 702 13.13 -31.12 -11.34
C LEU A 702 13.66 -31.41 -9.93
N LEU A 703 12.81 -31.95 -9.05
CA LEU A 703 13.19 -32.34 -7.69
C LEU A 703 14.11 -33.59 -7.68
N GLU A 704 13.94 -34.53 -8.61
CA GLU A 704 14.83 -35.71 -8.72
C GLU A 704 16.22 -35.39 -9.31
N GLU A 705 16.36 -34.37 -10.17
CA GLU A 705 17.66 -33.98 -10.74
C GLU A 705 18.50 -33.09 -9.80
N ASN A 706 17.88 -32.37 -8.85
CA ASN A 706 18.56 -31.48 -7.91
C ASN A 706 19.07 -32.22 -6.63
N GLU A 707 20.38 -32.12 -6.33
CA GLU A 707 21.02 -32.91 -5.25
C GLU A 707 20.64 -32.49 -3.81
N THR A 708 19.83 -31.44 -3.62
CA THR A 708 19.27 -31.05 -2.32
C THR A 708 18.09 -31.93 -1.89
N PHE A 709 17.42 -32.61 -2.83
CA PHE A 709 16.19 -33.38 -2.56
C PHE A 709 16.31 -34.89 -2.81
N VAL A 710 15.37 -35.65 -2.25
CA VAL A 710 15.15 -37.07 -2.52
C VAL A 710 13.64 -37.34 -2.53
N LEU A 711 13.10 -37.83 -3.65
CA LEU A 711 11.71 -38.28 -3.78
C LEU A 711 11.64 -39.80 -3.53
N GLU A 712 10.71 -40.27 -2.67
CA GLU A 712 10.44 -41.71 -2.45
C GLU A 712 8.96 -42.05 -2.71
N GLU A 713 8.67 -43.22 -3.32
CA GLU A 713 7.31 -43.81 -3.41
C GLU A 713 6.81 -44.26 -2.02
N ALA A 714 5.55 -43.97 -1.67
CA ALA A 714 4.97 -44.20 -0.32
C ALA A 714 4.45 -45.63 -0.01
#